data_AF-A0A2W6NII5-F1
#
_entry.id   AF-A0A2W6NII5-F1
#
_cell.length_a   1.000
_cell.length_b   1.000
_cell.length_c   1.000
_cell.angle_alpha   90.00
_cell.angle_beta   90.00
_cell.angle_gamma   90.00
#
_symmetry.space_group_name_H-M   'P 1'
#
loop_
_entity.id
_entity.type
_entity.pdbx_description
1 polymer ?
#
loop_
_entity_poly.entity_id
_entity_poly.type
_entity_poly.pdbx_seq_one_letter_code
_entity_poly.pdbx_strand_id
1 'polypeptide(L)'
;MLAVVLSLSLLVPQVQAETSSSASDNAKPVTLNTESATAFLDEFFASPETKPHYVGASVVVVKDGQVLTEKGYGYADLEQKTPVDPKNTAFRVASVSKTFTAAAVMQLVEQGKVDLKADFQTYVKGLQFENPFDTPVTVEHLLTHTTGFEIRDPQLEDIRTDPDKYITMEDYAKQHMPPVVRKPGSAYMYDNFSFLLLGLIVENVSGEPFETYMQEHIFKPLGMNNSSFLLNEKFQKQLATGYDAAHKPVDLYFLDPNPMPQGGMLSTADDIGKFMIAFLNDGKKDNQQILKPATVKSMEQYRSSIHPLMPDTTYGFEAPFQIPGAGSSSSVITKAGDLTGYSSYLFFIPEQNTGVFLTYNQNGALRSMLYTAFIQHFYPQYAKPVQFKEYTPQSAEELQRFNGLYADLRISTIISKLQAGGETSSALSISDPFIGERKLIQLEDNLFKDELTGQFTAFKTYEDGTTYMREPYLNPFGYAKKGQEAAGFRDVPNNSPYAQAIHGLQSLGYLENEANQSLKPKTAVTRAEFIKDILKLSGLKPSKTTPPSDTDWVDHSAAGYIQLGYEMGLITGADEKQFKPDQAIVRQEAAVMMWRALQLQYASELFKDVKLAGHTDAWAVPAVQMMVKLGIYGPEVKVLEDGSADFLSRKPLIRQEHAAIMYALITQPTDRIVAELMAAQQPEQPQLPSAEEAAKEAETPESKRETTPTPTTENAPPATSVQ
;
A
#
# COMPACT_ATOMS: atom_id res chain seq x y z
N MET A 1 11.72 10.59 12.72
CA MET A 1 10.63 9.89 13.44
C MET A 1 9.25 10.32 12.91
N LEU A 2 9.10 10.48 11.59
CA LEU A 2 7.81 10.62 10.92
C LEU A 2 7.90 9.88 9.58
N ALA A 3 6.93 9.00 9.34
CA ALA A 3 6.62 8.29 8.10
C ALA A 3 7.75 7.46 7.45
N VAL A 4 8.05 6.29 8.01
CA VAL A 4 8.41 5.11 7.20
C VAL A 4 7.74 3.91 7.84
N VAL A 5 6.47 3.70 7.48
CA VAL A 5 5.93 2.33 7.41
C VAL A 5 6.90 1.57 6.51
N LEU A 6 7.36 0.39 6.92
CA LEU A 6 8.06 -0.54 6.04
C LEU A 6 7.29 -0.56 4.72
N SER A 7 7.86 0.05 3.70
CA SER A 7 7.14 0.56 2.54
C SER A 7 6.62 -0.62 1.72
N LEU A 8 5.44 -1.13 2.09
CA LEU A 8 4.38 -1.33 1.10
C LEU A 8 4.12 0.06 0.56
N SER A 9 4.95 0.47 -0.40
CA SER A 9 4.80 1.73 -1.11
C SER A 9 3.41 1.70 -1.73
N LEU A 10 2.43 2.28 -1.04
CA LEU A 10 1.30 2.94 -1.67
C LEU A 10 1.91 4.18 -2.32
N LEU A 11 2.73 3.97 -3.35
CA LEU A 11 2.68 4.88 -4.48
C LEU A 11 1.23 4.73 -4.94
N VAL A 12 0.38 5.67 -4.51
CA VAL A 12 -0.85 5.96 -5.24
C VAL A 12 -0.36 6.05 -6.68
N PRO A 13 -0.73 5.09 -7.56
CA PRO A 13 -0.32 5.19 -8.94
C PRO A 13 -0.77 6.59 -9.35
N GLN A 14 0.15 7.45 -9.80
CA GLN A 14 -0.32 8.61 -10.55
C GLN A 14 -1.30 8.04 -11.57
N VAL A 15 -2.46 8.67 -11.69
CA VAL A 15 -3.36 8.39 -12.79
C VAL A 15 -2.58 8.78 -14.04
N GLN A 16 -1.69 7.91 -14.49
CA GLN A 16 -1.43 7.73 -15.89
C GLN A 16 -2.80 7.26 -16.36
N ALA A 17 -3.56 8.23 -16.88
CA ALA A 17 -4.27 7.96 -18.10
C ALA A 17 -3.23 7.31 -19.00
N GLU A 18 -3.14 5.99 -18.94
CA GLU A 18 -2.71 5.22 -20.08
C GLU A 18 -3.69 5.74 -21.13
N THR A 19 -3.18 6.65 -21.98
CA THR A 19 -3.62 6.68 -23.35
C THR A 19 -3.68 5.21 -23.69
N SER A 20 -4.89 4.69 -23.83
CA SER A 20 -5.11 3.40 -24.40
C SER A 20 -4.37 3.47 -25.72
N SER A 21 -3.10 3.03 -25.70
CA SER A 21 -2.55 2.30 -26.81
C SER A 21 -3.59 1.24 -26.98
N SER A 22 -4.48 1.48 -27.92
CA SER A 22 -5.46 0.52 -28.38
C SER A 22 -4.59 -0.65 -28.80
N ALA A 23 -4.33 -1.56 -27.86
CA ALA A 23 -3.69 -2.83 -28.13
C ALA A 23 -4.55 -3.39 -29.24
N SER A 24 -4.00 -3.42 -30.45
CA SER A 24 -4.79 -3.74 -31.61
C SER A 24 -5.39 -5.10 -31.33
N ASP A 25 -6.72 -5.22 -31.32
CA ASP A 25 -7.48 -6.45 -31.06
C ASP A 25 -7.13 -7.60 -32.03
N ASN A 26 -6.18 -7.37 -32.96
CA ASN A 26 -5.74 -8.25 -34.03
C ASN A 26 -4.24 -8.61 -34.00
N ALA A 27 -3.47 -8.22 -32.99
CA ALA A 27 -2.09 -8.70 -32.87
C ALA A 27 -2.10 -10.19 -32.48
N LYS A 28 -1.56 -11.06 -33.34
CA LYS A 28 -1.41 -12.48 -33.00
C LYS A 28 -0.49 -12.61 -31.78
N PRO A 29 -0.82 -13.48 -30.79
CA PRO A 29 0.05 -13.71 -29.64
C PRO A 29 1.45 -14.11 -30.11
N VAL A 30 2.46 -13.45 -29.55
CA VAL A 30 3.85 -13.81 -29.83
C VAL A 30 4.18 -15.08 -29.04
N THR A 31 4.71 -16.09 -29.73
CA THR A 31 5.12 -17.33 -29.06
C THR A 31 6.27 -17.05 -28.10
N LEU A 32 6.12 -17.44 -26.83
CA LEU A 32 7.19 -17.35 -25.85
C LEU A 32 8.27 -18.41 -26.11
N ASN A 33 9.46 -17.96 -26.51
CA ASN A 33 10.68 -18.76 -26.67
C ASN A 33 11.90 -17.93 -26.26
N THR A 34 13.11 -18.50 -26.31
CA THR A 34 14.34 -17.79 -25.91
C THR A 34 14.58 -16.47 -26.65
N GLU A 35 14.37 -16.44 -27.97
CA GLU A 35 14.61 -15.25 -28.79
C GLU A 35 13.58 -14.16 -28.47
N SER A 36 12.29 -14.50 -28.48
CA SER A 36 11.21 -13.54 -28.21
C SER A 36 11.22 -13.03 -26.77
N ALA A 37 11.49 -13.90 -25.79
CA ALA A 37 11.61 -13.49 -24.38
C ALA A 37 12.78 -12.52 -24.17
N THR A 38 13.93 -12.80 -24.78
CA THR A 38 15.11 -11.95 -24.67
C THR A 38 14.89 -10.60 -25.33
N ALA A 39 14.33 -10.58 -26.54
CA ALA A 39 14.02 -9.34 -27.26
C ALA A 39 13.01 -8.48 -26.49
N PHE A 40 11.93 -9.09 -25.97
CA PHE A 40 10.93 -8.39 -25.16
C PHE A 40 11.55 -7.75 -23.91
N LEU A 41 12.37 -8.48 -23.15
CA LEU A 41 12.99 -7.90 -21.95
C LEU A 41 13.97 -6.78 -22.33
N ASP A 42 14.75 -6.93 -23.39
CA ASP A 42 15.69 -5.89 -23.82
C ASP A 42 14.99 -4.62 -24.24
N GLU A 43 13.88 -4.73 -24.97
CA GLU A 43 13.03 -3.59 -25.32
C GLU A 43 12.40 -2.96 -24.07
N PHE A 44 11.80 -3.78 -23.20
CA PHE A 44 11.16 -3.32 -21.98
C PHE A 44 12.12 -2.54 -21.07
N PHE A 45 13.32 -3.06 -20.81
CA PHE A 45 14.32 -2.41 -19.95
C PHE A 45 15.09 -1.28 -20.63
N ALA A 46 15.08 -1.19 -21.97
CA ALA A 46 15.62 -0.05 -22.70
C ALA A 46 14.64 1.14 -22.78
N SER A 47 13.36 0.90 -22.51
CA SER A 47 12.31 1.92 -22.68
C SER A 47 12.50 3.12 -21.73
N PRO A 48 12.26 4.36 -22.21
CA PRO A 48 12.30 5.57 -21.38
C PRO A 48 11.34 5.54 -20.19
N GLU A 49 10.22 4.82 -20.31
CA GLU A 49 9.21 4.66 -19.28
C GLU A 49 9.72 3.75 -18.17
N THR A 50 10.43 2.67 -18.51
CA THR A 50 10.93 1.69 -17.55
C THR A 50 12.20 2.16 -16.84
N LYS A 51 13.07 2.90 -17.53
CA LYS A 51 14.42 3.27 -17.05
C LYS A 51 14.46 3.95 -15.67
N PRO A 52 13.52 4.86 -15.32
CA PRO A 52 13.53 5.54 -14.02
C PRO A 52 13.13 4.65 -12.84
N HIS A 53 12.62 3.44 -13.09
CA HIS A 53 12.05 2.58 -12.05
C HIS A 53 13.04 1.54 -11.48
N TYR A 54 14.31 1.60 -11.88
CA TYR A 54 15.36 0.74 -11.33
C TYR A 54 16.76 1.34 -11.52
N VAL A 55 17.67 1.01 -10.60
CA VAL A 55 19.12 1.20 -10.78
C VAL A 55 19.75 -0.07 -11.37
N GLY A 56 19.37 -1.21 -10.82
CA GLY A 56 19.76 -2.56 -11.23
C GLY A 56 18.59 -3.54 -11.07
N ALA A 57 18.42 -4.42 -12.06
CA ALA A 57 17.37 -5.43 -12.08
C ALA A 57 17.92 -6.77 -12.58
N SER A 58 17.38 -7.87 -12.08
CA SER A 58 17.63 -9.21 -12.57
C SER A 58 16.31 -9.92 -12.86
N VAL A 59 16.22 -10.56 -14.02
CA VAL A 59 15.03 -11.27 -14.49
C VAL A 59 15.39 -12.65 -15.00
N VAL A 60 14.55 -13.63 -14.69
CA VAL A 60 14.60 -14.97 -15.29
C VAL A 60 13.21 -15.37 -15.76
N VAL A 61 13.14 -15.96 -16.94
CA VAL A 61 11.92 -16.54 -17.53
C VAL A 61 12.17 -18.03 -17.75
N VAL A 62 11.29 -18.86 -17.21
CA VAL A 62 11.30 -20.30 -17.41
C VAL A 62 10.04 -20.76 -18.13
N LYS A 63 10.19 -21.76 -19.00
CA LYS A 63 9.07 -22.42 -19.66
C LYS A 63 9.40 -23.88 -19.92
N ASP A 64 8.42 -24.77 -19.70
CA ASP A 64 8.53 -26.20 -20.04
C ASP A 64 9.81 -26.86 -19.46
N GLY A 65 10.11 -26.52 -18.20
CA GLY A 65 11.27 -27.05 -17.46
C GLY A 65 12.63 -26.45 -17.83
N GLN A 66 12.67 -25.39 -18.66
CA GLN A 66 13.91 -24.78 -19.14
C GLN A 66 13.96 -23.28 -18.84
N VAL A 67 15.17 -22.74 -18.63
CA VAL A 67 15.39 -21.29 -18.61
C VAL A 67 15.40 -20.79 -20.06
N LEU A 68 14.43 -19.95 -20.40
CA LEU A 68 14.36 -19.32 -21.73
C LEU A 68 15.30 -18.13 -21.83
N THR A 69 15.33 -17.29 -20.80
CA THR A 69 16.23 -16.15 -20.70
C THR A 69 16.49 -15.80 -19.23
N GLU A 70 17.69 -15.30 -18.95
CA GLU A 70 18.16 -14.90 -17.64
C GLU A 70 19.09 -13.69 -17.84
N LYS A 71 18.68 -12.51 -17.38
CA LYS A 71 19.38 -11.25 -17.69
C LYS A 71 19.48 -10.32 -16.50
N GLY A 72 20.59 -9.58 -16.47
CA GLY A 72 20.85 -8.48 -15.55
C GLY A 72 20.84 -7.17 -16.33
N TYR A 73 20.21 -6.16 -15.77
CA TYR A 73 20.09 -4.82 -16.33
C TYR A 73 20.59 -3.80 -15.31
N GLY A 74 21.29 -2.77 -15.76
CA GLY A 74 21.80 -1.72 -14.88
C GLY A 74 22.88 -2.22 -13.92
N TYR A 75 22.89 -1.67 -12.70
CA TYR A 75 24.00 -1.82 -11.76
C TYR A 75 23.56 -2.38 -10.41
N ALA A 76 24.29 -3.39 -9.94
CA ALA A 76 24.22 -3.87 -8.56
C ALA A 76 24.79 -2.83 -7.59
N ASP A 77 25.78 -2.06 -8.06
CA ASP A 77 26.32 -0.89 -7.37
C ASP A 77 26.57 0.22 -8.40
N LEU A 78 25.81 1.32 -8.26
CA LEU A 78 25.83 2.47 -9.17
C LEU A 78 27.13 3.26 -9.09
N GLU A 79 27.73 3.39 -7.90
CA GLU A 79 28.95 4.18 -7.70
C GLU A 79 30.14 3.47 -8.33
N GLN A 80 30.28 2.17 -8.06
CA GLN A 80 31.33 1.32 -8.62
C GLN A 80 31.02 0.87 -10.06
N LYS A 81 29.81 1.15 -10.57
CA LYS A 81 29.30 0.67 -11.85
C LYS A 81 29.40 -0.85 -12.01
N THR A 82 29.17 -1.58 -10.92
CA THR A 82 29.18 -3.04 -10.94
C THR A 82 27.89 -3.52 -11.62
N PRO A 83 27.96 -4.22 -12.77
CA PRO A 83 26.77 -4.66 -13.48
C PRO A 83 26.03 -5.74 -12.67
N VAL A 84 24.71 -5.81 -12.84
CA VAL A 84 23.93 -6.92 -12.28
C VAL A 84 24.28 -8.23 -13.00
N ASP A 85 24.70 -9.23 -12.23
CA ASP A 85 24.90 -10.60 -12.69
C ASP A 85 23.80 -11.51 -12.11
N PRO A 86 22.90 -12.05 -12.95
CA PRO A 86 21.79 -12.89 -12.49
C PRO A 86 22.16 -14.12 -11.65
N LYS A 87 23.39 -14.61 -11.77
CA LYS A 87 23.87 -15.81 -11.06
C LYS A 87 24.53 -15.48 -9.72
N ASN A 88 25.13 -14.29 -9.62
CA ASN A 88 26.02 -13.93 -8.52
C ASN A 88 25.57 -12.72 -7.71
N THR A 89 24.76 -11.83 -8.29
CA THR A 89 24.20 -10.67 -7.59
C THR A 89 22.98 -11.10 -6.79
N ALA A 90 23.10 -11.12 -5.47
CA ALA A 90 22.00 -11.40 -4.58
C ALA A 90 21.14 -10.14 -4.38
N PHE A 91 19.84 -10.34 -4.22
CA PHE A 91 18.90 -9.31 -3.82
C PHE A 91 18.13 -9.79 -2.59
N ARG A 92 17.60 -8.84 -1.80
CA ARG A 92 16.52 -9.19 -0.87
C ARG A 92 15.26 -9.46 -1.69
N VAL A 93 14.73 -10.67 -1.60
CA VAL A 93 13.51 -11.03 -2.35
C VAL A 93 12.24 -10.77 -1.57
N ALA A 94 12.35 -10.23 -0.35
CA ALA A 94 11.22 -9.77 0.45
C ALA A 94 10.13 -10.84 0.55
N SER A 95 8.85 -10.47 0.45
CA SER A 95 7.71 -11.39 0.60
C SER A 95 7.63 -12.56 -0.40
N VAL A 96 8.48 -12.62 -1.44
CA VAL A 96 8.67 -13.89 -2.20
C VAL A 96 9.15 -15.01 -1.27
N SER A 97 9.84 -14.69 -0.16
CA SER A 97 10.18 -15.63 0.92
C SER A 97 9.00 -16.49 1.38
N LYS A 98 7.77 -15.94 1.33
CA LYS A 98 6.56 -16.63 1.79
C LYS A 98 6.24 -17.87 0.96
N THR A 99 6.56 -17.88 -0.34
CA THR A 99 6.31 -19.05 -1.20
C THR A 99 7.18 -20.23 -0.76
N PHE A 100 8.41 -19.94 -0.31
CA PHE A 100 9.36 -20.91 0.22
C PHE A 100 8.96 -21.38 1.62
N THR A 101 8.56 -20.46 2.51
CA THR A 101 8.03 -20.80 3.83
C THR A 101 6.78 -21.68 3.72
N ALA A 102 5.87 -21.37 2.80
CA ALA A 102 4.70 -22.20 2.53
C ALA A 102 5.09 -23.59 2.01
N ALA A 103 6.09 -23.69 1.11
CA ALA A 103 6.60 -24.99 0.65
C ALA A 103 7.13 -25.85 1.81
N ALA A 104 7.87 -25.26 2.76
CA ALA A 104 8.36 -25.95 3.95
C ALA A 104 7.21 -26.44 4.85
N VAL A 105 6.19 -25.61 5.09
CA VAL A 105 5.00 -26.03 5.83
C VAL A 105 4.30 -27.19 5.12
N MET A 106 4.14 -27.10 3.80
CA MET A 106 3.49 -28.13 3.01
C MET A 106 4.31 -29.43 2.95
N GLN A 107 5.64 -29.39 3.01
CA GLN A 107 6.48 -30.59 3.22
C GLN A 107 6.14 -31.29 4.53
N LEU A 108 5.90 -30.55 5.62
CA LEU A 108 5.50 -31.11 6.91
C LEU A 108 4.06 -31.63 6.91
N VAL A 109 3.16 -31.01 6.14
CA VAL A 109 1.80 -31.52 5.89
C VAL A 109 1.87 -32.86 5.14
N GLU A 110 2.69 -32.97 4.10
CA GLU A 110 2.89 -34.22 3.37
C GLU A 110 3.42 -35.38 4.21
N GLN A 111 4.20 -35.05 5.25
CA GLN A 111 4.74 -35.99 6.23
C GLN A 111 3.72 -36.36 7.32
N GLY A 112 2.53 -35.75 7.32
CA GLY A 112 1.51 -35.93 8.35
C GLY A 112 1.89 -35.32 9.71
N LYS A 113 2.87 -34.40 9.73
CA LYS A 113 3.33 -33.73 10.96
C LYS A 113 2.57 -32.45 11.26
N VAL A 114 1.98 -31.82 10.23
CA VAL A 114 1.14 -30.63 10.35
C VAL A 114 -0.22 -30.92 9.70
N ASP A 115 -1.29 -30.67 10.45
CA ASP A 115 -2.66 -30.62 9.96
C ASP A 115 -3.06 -29.16 9.70
N LEU A 116 -3.48 -28.88 8.47
CA LEU A 116 -3.94 -27.56 8.02
C LEU A 116 -5.14 -27.05 8.83
N LYS A 117 -6.01 -27.95 9.31
CA LYS A 117 -7.24 -27.60 10.04
C LYS A 117 -7.03 -27.53 11.56
N ALA A 118 -5.87 -27.94 12.06
CA ALA A 118 -5.56 -27.83 13.48
C ALA A 118 -5.30 -26.37 13.88
N ASP A 119 -5.62 -26.06 15.14
CA ASP A 119 -5.20 -24.80 15.76
C ASP A 119 -3.67 -24.68 15.73
N PHE A 120 -3.16 -23.54 15.28
CA PHE A 120 -1.73 -23.29 15.18
C PHE A 120 -1.01 -23.39 16.55
N GLN A 121 -1.69 -23.12 17.67
CA GLN A 121 -1.13 -23.27 19.01
C GLN A 121 -0.75 -24.72 19.36
N THR A 122 -1.25 -25.71 18.60
CA THR A 122 -0.81 -27.11 18.71
C THR A 122 0.69 -27.25 18.45
N TYR A 123 1.24 -26.42 17.55
CA TYR A 123 2.62 -26.46 17.07
C TYR A 123 3.49 -25.34 17.67
N VAL A 124 2.89 -24.22 18.09
CA VAL A 124 3.60 -23.08 18.70
C VAL A 124 3.02 -22.81 20.09
N LYS A 125 3.62 -23.42 21.11
CA LYS A 125 3.15 -23.34 22.50
C LYS A 125 3.68 -22.09 23.20
N GLY A 126 2.92 -21.60 24.19
CA GLY A 126 3.36 -20.51 25.07
C GLY A 126 3.07 -19.10 24.57
N LEU A 127 2.48 -18.94 23.38
CA LEU A 127 1.96 -17.66 22.90
C LEU A 127 0.60 -17.38 23.54
N GLN A 128 0.47 -16.21 24.16
CA GLN A 128 -0.80 -15.75 24.76
C GLN A 128 -1.42 -14.68 23.86
N PHE A 129 -2.72 -14.82 23.57
CA PHE A 129 -3.49 -13.80 22.86
C PHE A 129 -4.98 -13.93 23.18
N GLU A 130 -5.71 -12.85 22.94
CA GLU A 130 -7.16 -12.83 23.09
C GLU A 130 -7.83 -13.26 21.79
N ASN A 131 -8.74 -14.24 21.88
CA ASN A 131 -9.64 -14.62 20.80
C ASN A 131 -11.08 -14.61 21.32
N PRO A 132 -11.88 -13.57 20.99
CA PRO A 132 -13.26 -13.49 21.44
C PRO A 132 -14.22 -14.37 20.64
N PHE A 133 -13.73 -15.13 19.65
CA PHE A 133 -14.53 -15.99 18.79
C PHE A 133 -14.35 -17.46 19.17
N ASP A 134 -15.43 -18.25 19.08
CA ASP A 134 -15.39 -19.72 19.27
C ASP A 134 -14.70 -20.48 18.13
N THR A 135 -14.04 -19.77 17.22
CA THR A 135 -13.32 -20.34 16.06
C THR A 135 -11.82 -20.22 16.30
N PRO A 136 -11.06 -21.33 16.32
CA PRO A 136 -9.61 -21.27 16.47
C PRO A 136 -8.94 -20.71 15.19
N VAL A 137 -7.73 -20.18 15.35
CA VAL A 137 -6.89 -19.81 14.20
C VAL A 137 -6.17 -21.08 13.74
N THR A 138 -6.43 -21.52 12.52
CA THR A 138 -5.82 -22.75 11.98
C THR A 138 -4.54 -22.46 11.21
N VAL A 139 -3.73 -23.48 10.95
CA VAL A 139 -2.55 -23.36 10.07
C VAL A 139 -2.95 -22.90 8.66
N GLU A 140 -4.10 -23.36 8.17
CA GLU A 140 -4.66 -22.87 6.91
C GLU A 140 -4.95 -21.36 6.95
N HIS A 141 -5.55 -20.86 8.02
CA HIS A 141 -5.81 -19.42 8.17
C HIS A 141 -4.52 -18.60 8.12
N LEU A 142 -3.40 -19.14 8.64
CA LEU A 142 -2.10 -18.50 8.54
C LEU A 142 -1.60 -18.44 7.09
N LEU A 143 -1.71 -19.55 6.36
CA LEU A 143 -1.29 -19.68 4.95
C LEU A 143 -2.13 -18.81 4.01
N THR A 144 -3.41 -18.61 4.33
CA THR A 144 -4.37 -17.88 3.48
C THR A 144 -4.66 -16.47 3.96
N HIS A 145 -3.89 -15.94 4.92
CA HIS A 145 -4.09 -14.57 5.41
C HIS A 145 -5.53 -14.27 5.88
N THR A 146 -6.18 -15.26 6.51
CA THR A 146 -7.55 -15.16 7.04
C THR A 146 -7.58 -15.37 8.56
N THR A 147 -6.47 -15.05 9.23
CA THR A 147 -6.27 -15.25 10.67
C THR A 147 -7.28 -14.51 11.55
N GLY A 148 -7.74 -13.34 11.07
CA GLY A 148 -8.54 -12.42 11.86
C GLY A 148 -7.73 -11.59 12.87
N PHE A 149 -6.40 -11.72 12.88
CA PHE A 149 -5.52 -10.96 13.75
C PHE A 149 -5.59 -9.45 13.50
N GLU A 150 -5.43 -8.65 14.54
CA GLU A 150 -5.01 -7.26 14.37
C GLU A 150 -3.69 -7.24 13.59
N ILE A 151 -3.56 -6.34 12.61
CA ILE A 151 -2.36 -6.25 11.78
C ILE A 151 -1.10 -6.04 12.62
N ARG A 152 -0.04 -6.79 12.29
CA ARG A 152 1.31 -6.65 12.84
C ARG A 152 2.33 -6.75 11.72
N ASP A 153 2.66 -5.59 11.15
CA ASP A 153 3.76 -5.45 10.20
C ASP A 153 5.04 -5.08 10.93
N PRO A 154 6.22 -5.45 10.38
CA PRO A 154 7.47 -5.04 10.98
C PRO A 154 7.61 -3.51 10.96
N GLN A 155 8.32 -2.98 11.95
CA GLN A 155 8.47 -1.56 12.23
C GLN A 155 9.91 -1.10 11.97
N LEU A 156 10.16 0.21 12.09
CA LEU A 156 11.52 0.75 11.96
C LEU A 156 12.46 0.21 13.04
N GLU A 157 11.94 -0.09 14.23
CA GLU A 157 12.70 -0.66 15.33
C GLU A 157 13.18 -2.10 15.04
N ASP A 158 12.57 -2.76 14.04
CA ASP A 158 12.97 -4.10 13.59
C ASP A 158 14.12 -4.05 12.57
N ILE A 159 14.57 -2.85 12.19
CA ILE A 159 15.75 -2.62 11.36
C ILE A 159 16.94 -2.36 12.29
N ARG A 160 17.96 -3.21 12.19
CA ARG A 160 19.18 -3.11 13.00
C ARG A 160 20.43 -2.91 12.15
N THR A 161 21.43 -2.29 12.76
CA THR A 161 22.75 -2.07 12.16
C THR A 161 23.82 -3.03 12.70
N ASP A 162 23.59 -3.62 13.88
CA ASP A 162 24.50 -4.58 14.52
C ASP A 162 24.12 -6.03 14.12
N PRO A 163 24.98 -6.79 13.41
CA PRO A 163 24.74 -8.19 13.05
C PRO A 163 24.53 -9.15 14.23
N ASP A 164 25.13 -8.86 15.40
CA ASP A 164 25.30 -9.83 16.49
C ASP A 164 24.19 -9.76 17.54
N LYS A 165 23.35 -8.73 17.49
CA LYS A 165 22.21 -8.55 18.40
C LYS A 165 20.92 -8.70 17.62
N TYR A 166 20.30 -9.87 17.70
CA TYR A 166 19.05 -10.16 17.02
C TYR A 166 18.02 -10.74 17.98
N ILE A 167 16.75 -10.64 17.58
CA ILE A 167 15.63 -11.26 18.29
C ILE A 167 15.29 -12.58 17.59
N THR A 168 15.11 -13.65 18.36
CA THR A 168 14.65 -14.94 17.85
C THR A 168 13.20 -14.83 17.36
N MET A 169 12.77 -15.70 16.44
CA MET A 169 11.37 -15.72 16.01
C MET A 169 10.41 -15.94 17.19
N GLU A 170 10.77 -16.79 18.15
CA GLU A 170 9.92 -17.12 19.30
C GLU A 170 9.77 -15.93 20.24
N ASP A 171 10.86 -15.24 20.56
CA ASP A 171 10.83 -14.06 21.43
C ASP A 171 10.09 -12.90 20.77
N TYR A 172 10.27 -12.72 19.46
CA TYR A 172 9.51 -11.72 18.69
C TYR A 172 8.02 -12.06 18.71
N ALA A 173 7.64 -13.32 18.45
CA ALA A 173 6.24 -13.72 18.47
C ALA A 173 5.61 -13.51 19.86
N LYS A 174 6.31 -13.82 20.96
CA LYS A 174 5.84 -13.56 22.33
C LYS A 174 5.60 -12.08 22.62
N GLN A 175 6.48 -11.20 22.11
CA GLN A 175 6.40 -9.76 22.34
C GLN A 175 5.33 -9.07 21.49
N HIS A 176 5.08 -9.59 20.28
CA HIS A 176 4.28 -8.90 19.26
C HIS A 176 2.93 -9.56 18.93
N MET A 177 2.58 -10.68 19.59
CA MET A 177 1.33 -11.43 19.34
C MET A 177 0.09 -10.51 19.35
N PRO A 178 -0.66 -10.40 18.24
CA PRO A 178 -1.87 -9.61 18.18
C PRO A 178 -3.09 -10.36 18.74
N PRO A 179 -4.12 -9.63 19.23
CA PRO A 179 -5.43 -10.21 19.47
C PRO A 179 -6.13 -10.57 18.13
N VAL A 180 -7.09 -11.48 18.19
CA VAL A 180 -8.03 -11.75 17.09
C VAL A 180 -9.17 -10.75 17.18
N VAL A 181 -9.36 -9.95 16.13
CA VAL A 181 -10.37 -8.87 16.10
C VAL A 181 -11.44 -9.10 15.03
N ARG A 182 -11.31 -10.18 14.25
CA ARG A 182 -12.29 -10.65 13.26
C ARG A 182 -12.37 -12.17 13.33
N LYS A 183 -13.53 -12.74 13.04
CA LYS A 183 -13.71 -14.20 13.06
C LYS A 183 -12.69 -14.86 12.13
N PRO A 184 -11.86 -15.80 12.61
CA PRO A 184 -10.91 -16.50 11.74
C PRO A 184 -11.62 -17.18 10.56
N GLY A 185 -11.05 -17.04 9.37
CA GLY A 185 -11.62 -17.50 8.10
C GLY A 185 -12.59 -16.53 7.41
N SER A 186 -13.02 -15.43 8.05
CA SER A 186 -14.11 -14.59 7.51
C SER A 186 -13.69 -13.60 6.43
N ALA A 187 -12.44 -13.12 6.44
CA ALA A 187 -11.98 -12.08 5.51
C ALA A 187 -10.49 -12.20 5.23
N TYR A 188 -10.12 -11.93 3.98
CA TYR A 188 -8.74 -11.80 3.57
C TYR A 188 -8.17 -10.46 4.05
N MET A 189 -7.02 -10.54 4.70
CA MET A 189 -6.19 -9.40 5.07
C MET A 189 -4.76 -9.90 5.05
N TYR A 190 -3.94 -9.47 4.09
CA TYR A 190 -2.52 -9.83 4.03
C TYR A 190 -1.90 -9.71 5.42
N ASP A 191 -1.04 -10.64 5.80
CA ASP A 191 -0.56 -10.76 7.18
C ASP A 191 0.88 -11.27 7.19
N ASN A 192 1.80 -10.41 7.59
CA ASN A 192 3.21 -10.76 7.73
C ASN A 192 3.46 -11.62 8.96
N PHE A 193 2.76 -11.34 10.06
CA PHE A 193 2.89 -12.04 11.32
C PHE A 193 2.40 -13.49 11.19
N SER A 194 1.38 -13.74 10.36
CA SER A 194 0.94 -15.12 10.08
C SER A 194 2.06 -15.99 9.50
N PHE A 195 2.90 -15.43 8.62
CA PHE A 195 4.03 -16.16 8.03
C PHE A 195 5.24 -16.28 8.95
N LEU A 196 5.43 -15.36 9.89
CA LEU A 196 6.36 -15.55 11.00
C LEU A 196 5.97 -16.79 11.82
N LEU A 197 4.68 -16.91 12.18
CA LEU A 197 4.17 -18.08 12.90
C LEU A 197 4.33 -19.36 12.09
N LEU A 198 4.14 -19.34 10.77
CA LEU A 198 4.40 -20.50 9.91
C LEU A 198 5.87 -20.95 9.93
N GLY A 199 6.82 -20.01 9.94
CA GLY A 199 8.24 -20.35 10.11
C GLY A 199 8.54 -20.95 11.49
N LEU A 200 7.91 -20.45 12.55
CA LEU A 200 7.99 -21.07 13.88
C LEU A 200 7.38 -22.47 13.93
N ILE A 201 6.30 -22.73 13.18
CA ILE A 201 5.75 -24.08 13.04
C ILE A 201 6.79 -25.00 12.39
N VAL A 202 7.45 -24.54 11.32
CA VAL A 202 8.50 -25.32 10.66
C VAL A 202 9.62 -25.66 11.63
N GLU A 203 10.14 -24.67 12.36
CA GLU A 203 11.21 -24.85 13.35
C GLU A 203 10.81 -25.84 14.45
N ASN A 204 9.66 -25.62 15.09
CA ASN A 204 9.20 -26.44 16.21
C ASN A 204 8.86 -27.88 15.82
N VAL A 205 8.24 -28.08 14.66
CA VAL A 205 7.77 -29.41 14.23
C VAL A 205 8.89 -30.23 13.62
N SER A 206 9.85 -29.59 12.93
CA SER A 206 11.04 -30.28 12.41
C SER A 206 12.08 -30.56 13.49
N GLY A 207 12.19 -29.68 14.49
CA GLY A 207 13.29 -29.69 15.46
C GLY A 207 14.60 -29.09 14.92
N GLU A 208 14.55 -28.44 13.76
CA GLU A 208 15.69 -27.80 13.10
C GLU A 208 15.47 -26.28 13.06
N PRO A 209 16.52 -25.45 13.25
CA PRO A 209 16.41 -24.01 13.02
C PRO A 209 15.85 -23.72 11.63
N PHE A 210 14.96 -22.73 11.51
CA PHE A 210 14.23 -22.48 10.26
C PHE A 210 15.15 -22.34 9.03
N GLU A 211 16.21 -21.53 9.12
CA GLU A 211 17.15 -21.34 8.02
C GLU A 211 17.90 -22.63 7.65
N THR A 212 18.14 -23.51 8.63
CA THR A 212 18.76 -24.81 8.41
C THR A 212 17.79 -25.74 7.68
N TYR A 213 16.51 -25.75 8.06
CA TYR A 213 15.47 -26.50 7.35
C TYR A 213 15.39 -26.06 5.88
N MET A 214 15.34 -24.75 5.64
CA MET A 214 15.29 -24.19 4.28
C MET A 214 16.52 -24.61 3.46
N GLN A 215 17.71 -24.58 4.06
CA GLN A 215 18.95 -24.98 3.42
C GLN A 215 18.94 -26.46 3.01
N GLU A 216 18.56 -27.36 3.92
CA GLU A 216 18.68 -28.81 3.71
C GLU A 216 17.53 -29.42 2.91
N HIS A 217 16.30 -28.91 3.05
CA HIS A 217 15.10 -29.53 2.44
C HIS A 217 14.59 -28.81 1.19
N ILE A 218 15.09 -27.60 0.90
CA ILE A 218 14.67 -26.83 -0.28
C ILE A 218 15.88 -26.39 -1.11
N PHE A 219 16.81 -25.61 -0.54
CA PHE A 219 17.87 -24.99 -1.34
C PHE A 219 18.88 -26.00 -1.88
N LYS A 220 19.43 -26.85 -1.02
CA LYS A 220 20.44 -27.86 -1.41
C LYS A 220 19.89 -28.90 -2.40
N PRO A 221 18.68 -29.48 -2.24
CA PRO A 221 18.10 -30.38 -3.23
C PRO A 221 17.94 -29.75 -4.61
N LEU A 222 17.66 -28.44 -4.68
CA LEU A 222 17.49 -27.72 -5.94
C LEU A 222 18.78 -27.12 -6.50
N GLY A 223 19.88 -27.15 -5.73
CA GLY A 223 21.15 -26.52 -6.10
C GLY A 223 21.12 -25.00 -6.02
N MET A 224 20.33 -24.44 -5.11
CA MET A 224 20.20 -23.01 -4.85
C MET A 224 21.31 -22.52 -3.91
N ASN A 225 22.53 -22.41 -4.43
CA ASN A 225 23.74 -22.15 -3.62
C ASN A 225 23.94 -20.68 -3.22
N ASN A 226 23.18 -19.76 -3.82
CA ASN A 226 23.20 -18.32 -3.56
C ASN A 226 21.84 -17.86 -3.00
N SER A 227 21.25 -18.69 -2.13
CA SER A 227 20.02 -18.42 -1.40
C SER A 227 20.21 -18.61 0.11
N SER A 228 19.63 -17.74 0.93
CA SER A 228 19.73 -17.81 2.40
C SER A 228 18.68 -16.93 3.07
N PHE A 229 18.27 -17.28 4.29
CA PHE A 229 17.50 -16.39 5.17
C PHE A 229 18.37 -15.54 6.11
N LEU A 230 19.69 -15.76 6.10
CA LEU A 230 20.67 -15.02 6.90
C LEU A 230 21.59 -14.18 6.01
N LEU A 231 21.73 -12.91 6.36
CA LEU A 231 22.72 -11.99 5.78
C LEU A 231 24.11 -12.21 6.44
N ASN A 232 24.76 -13.31 6.09
CA ASN A 232 26.14 -13.59 6.51
C ASN A 232 27.18 -12.85 5.63
N GLU A 233 28.47 -13.00 5.94
CA GLU A 233 29.56 -12.33 5.20
C GLU A 233 29.56 -12.61 3.69
N LYS A 234 29.18 -13.82 3.25
CA LYS A 234 29.08 -14.16 1.83
C LYS A 234 28.01 -13.28 1.17
N PHE A 235 26.82 -13.24 1.77
CA PHE A 235 25.69 -12.49 1.23
C PHE A 235 25.88 -10.98 1.32
N GLN A 236 26.58 -10.47 2.34
CA GLN A 236 26.94 -9.05 2.40
C GLN A 236 27.79 -8.60 1.20
N LYS A 237 28.66 -9.48 0.68
CA LYS A 237 29.50 -9.19 -0.50
C LYS A 237 28.76 -9.36 -1.83
N GLN A 238 27.74 -10.22 -1.86
CA GLN A 238 26.95 -10.52 -3.06
C GLN A 238 25.72 -9.62 -3.21
N LEU A 239 25.23 -9.02 -2.12
CA LEU A 239 24.02 -8.23 -2.09
C LEU A 239 24.20 -6.95 -2.92
N ALA A 240 23.32 -6.72 -3.88
CA ALA A 240 23.22 -5.44 -4.59
C ALA A 240 22.95 -4.30 -3.59
N THR A 241 23.56 -3.14 -3.79
CA THR A 241 23.25 -1.92 -3.03
C THR A 241 21.80 -1.53 -3.32
N GLY A 242 20.99 -1.33 -2.27
CA GLY A 242 19.62 -0.84 -2.40
C GLY A 242 19.59 0.67 -2.63
N TYR A 243 18.58 1.18 -3.34
CA TYR A 243 18.45 2.61 -3.64
C TYR A 243 17.06 3.16 -3.31
N ASP A 244 17.01 4.43 -2.90
CA ASP A 244 15.76 5.18 -2.79
C ASP A 244 15.28 5.69 -4.17
N ALA A 245 14.11 6.35 -4.20
CA ALA A 245 13.53 6.88 -5.44
C ALA A 245 14.37 8.00 -6.10
N ALA A 246 15.30 8.61 -5.36
CA ALA A 246 16.26 9.59 -5.88
C ALA A 246 17.61 8.96 -6.26
N HIS A 247 17.66 7.63 -6.32
CA HIS A 247 18.87 6.83 -6.57
C HIS A 247 20.00 7.09 -5.57
N LYS A 248 19.66 7.45 -4.32
CA LYS A 248 20.65 7.48 -3.23
C LYS A 248 20.77 6.09 -2.62
N PRO A 249 22.00 5.64 -2.30
CA PRO A 249 22.22 4.34 -1.70
C PRO A 249 21.54 4.27 -0.33
N VAL A 250 20.93 3.13 -0.06
CA VAL A 250 20.41 2.75 1.25
C VAL A 250 21.51 2.00 1.99
N ASP A 251 21.78 2.40 3.23
CA ASP A 251 22.78 1.74 4.08
C ASP A 251 22.46 0.25 4.27
N LEU A 252 23.51 -0.57 4.41
CA LEU A 252 23.33 -1.98 4.74
C LEU A 252 22.63 -2.12 6.09
N TYR A 253 21.53 -2.88 6.09
CA TYR A 253 20.75 -3.16 7.28
C TYR A 253 20.45 -4.64 7.43
N PHE A 254 20.09 -5.01 8.64
CA PHE A 254 19.57 -6.32 8.98
C PHE A 254 18.17 -6.21 9.60
N LEU A 255 17.52 -7.35 9.75
CA LEU A 255 16.11 -7.45 10.12
C LEU A 255 15.94 -8.31 11.36
N ASP A 256 14.98 -7.93 12.19
CA ASP A 256 14.44 -8.73 13.28
C ASP A 256 12.98 -9.15 12.99
N PRO A 257 12.55 -10.36 13.41
CA PRO A 257 13.41 -11.41 13.94
C PRO A 257 14.37 -11.95 12.89
N ASN A 258 15.43 -12.63 13.34
CA ASN A 258 16.41 -13.26 12.45
C ASN A 258 16.51 -14.77 12.78
N PRO A 259 16.17 -15.68 11.85
CA PRO A 259 15.69 -15.41 10.49
C PRO A 259 14.28 -14.79 10.45
N MET A 260 13.91 -14.23 9.29
CA MET A 260 12.59 -13.62 9.04
C MET A 260 11.82 -14.40 7.95
N PRO A 261 11.04 -15.46 8.27
CA PRO A 261 10.36 -16.33 7.30
C PRO A 261 9.43 -15.59 6.33
N GLN A 262 8.85 -14.48 6.77
CA GLN A 262 7.90 -13.69 6.00
C GLN A 262 8.58 -12.78 4.96
N GLY A 263 9.89 -12.56 5.00
CA GLY A 263 10.52 -11.65 4.02
C GLY A 263 12.04 -11.53 4.01
N GLY A 264 12.77 -12.26 4.85
CA GLY A 264 14.21 -12.11 5.04
C GLY A 264 15.09 -12.81 4.00
N MET A 265 14.50 -13.55 3.05
CA MET A 265 15.27 -14.33 2.09
C MET A 265 16.08 -13.42 1.16
N LEU A 266 17.33 -13.82 0.96
CA LEU A 266 18.22 -13.34 -0.09
C LEU A 266 18.34 -14.41 -1.15
N SER A 267 18.33 -14.02 -2.42
CA SER A 267 18.49 -14.95 -3.54
C SER A 267 19.00 -14.25 -4.80
N THR A 268 19.42 -15.04 -5.77
CA THR A 268 19.69 -14.61 -7.15
C THR A 268 18.55 -15.04 -8.08
N ALA A 269 18.51 -14.49 -9.29
CA ALA A 269 17.53 -14.91 -10.29
C ALA A 269 17.74 -16.37 -10.72
N ASP A 270 18.99 -16.81 -10.87
CA ASP A 270 19.36 -18.20 -11.18
C ASP A 270 18.76 -19.20 -10.19
N ASP A 271 18.89 -18.91 -8.89
CA ASP A 271 18.39 -19.78 -7.84
C ASP A 271 16.85 -19.83 -7.80
N ILE A 272 16.19 -18.66 -7.91
CA ILE A 272 14.72 -18.65 -8.00
C ILE A 272 14.26 -19.38 -9.26
N GLY A 273 14.98 -19.29 -10.38
CA GLY A 273 14.74 -20.06 -11.60
C GLY A 273 14.70 -21.57 -11.37
N LYS A 274 15.57 -22.10 -10.50
CA LYS A 274 15.58 -23.53 -10.13
C LYS A 274 14.34 -23.92 -9.33
N PHE A 275 13.91 -23.07 -8.38
CA PHE A 275 12.65 -23.26 -7.67
C PHE A 275 11.44 -23.20 -8.60
N MET A 276 11.42 -22.25 -9.54
CA MET A 276 10.36 -22.13 -10.54
C MET A 276 10.22 -23.40 -11.39
N ILE A 277 11.35 -23.92 -11.90
CA ILE A 277 11.38 -25.18 -12.66
C ILE A 277 10.85 -26.34 -11.81
N ALA A 278 11.28 -26.44 -10.55
CA ALA A 278 10.80 -27.48 -9.65
C ALA A 278 9.30 -27.40 -9.41
N PHE A 279 8.78 -26.21 -9.08
CA PHE A 279 7.37 -25.98 -8.79
C PHE A 279 6.49 -26.29 -10.00
N LEU A 280 6.83 -25.78 -11.19
CA LEU A 280 6.08 -26.01 -12.44
C LEU A 280 6.19 -27.45 -12.97
N ASN A 281 7.14 -28.22 -12.46
CA ASN A 281 7.34 -29.63 -12.81
C ASN A 281 6.99 -30.54 -11.62
N ASP A 282 5.81 -30.29 -11.04
CA ASP A 282 5.19 -31.09 -9.98
C ASP A 282 6.06 -31.29 -8.72
N GLY A 283 6.87 -30.28 -8.39
CA GLY A 283 7.72 -30.27 -7.20
C GLY A 283 9.09 -30.93 -7.41
N LYS A 284 9.50 -31.14 -8.67
CA LYS A 284 10.71 -31.88 -9.03
C LYS A 284 11.61 -31.11 -9.99
N LYS A 285 12.90 -31.06 -9.70
CA LYS A 285 13.95 -30.64 -10.64
C LYS A 285 14.99 -31.75 -10.76
N ASP A 286 15.32 -32.13 -11.99
CA ASP A 286 16.21 -33.25 -12.30
C ASP A 286 15.75 -34.54 -11.59
N ASN A 287 16.54 -35.09 -10.68
CA ASN A 287 16.17 -36.28 -9.89
C ASN A 287 15.77 -35.94 -8.44
N GLN A 288 15.65 -34.66 -8.10
CA GLN A 288 15.37 -34.20 -6.73
C GLN A 288 13.92 -33.70 -6.65
N GLN A 289 13.19 -34.21 -5.66
CA GLN A 289 11.79 -33.88 -5.43
C GLN A 289 11.64 -33.22 -4.06
N ILE A 290 11.13 -31.98 -4.05
CA ILE A 290 10.90 -31.21 -2.82
C ILE A 290 9.43 -31.23 -2.39
N LEU A 291 8.49 -31.49 -3.30
CA LEU A 291 7.05 -31.59 -3.03
C LEU A 291 6.42 -32.70 -3.88
N LYS A 292 5.31 -33.29 -3.42
CA LYS A 292 4.48 -34.20 -4.22
C LYS A 292 3.63 -33.40 -5.22
N PRO A 293 3.30 -33.98 -6.40
CA PRO A 293 2.43 -33.33 -7.39
C PRO A 293 1.09 -32.84 -6.81
N ALA A 294 0.45 -33.66 -5.96
CA ALA A 294 -0.82 -33.29 -5.32
C ALA A 294 -0.69 -32.06 -4.40
N THR A 295 0.47 -31.87 -3.79
CA THR A 295 0.75 -30.74 -2.91
C THR A 295 1.02 -29.48 -3.69
N VAL A 296 1.78 -29.56 -4.79
CA VAL A 296 1.94 -28.44 -5.73
C VAL A 296 0.57 -28.00 -6.25
N LYS A 297 -0.26 -28.94 -6.71
CA LYS A 297 -1.63 -28.64 -7.13
C LYS A 297 -2.46 -27.97 -6.03
N SER A 298 -2.26 -28.39 -4.78
CA SER A 298 -2.91 -27.76 -3.62
C SER A 298 -2.41 -26.32 -3.38
N MET A 299 -1.13 -26.04 -3.60
CA MET A 299 -0.56 -24.69 -3.50
C MET A 299 -0.96 -23.76 -4.66
N GLU A 300 -1.37 -24.31 -5.81
CA GLU A 300 -1.90 -23.52 -6.94
C GLU A 300 -3.36 -23.09 -6.75
N GLN A 301 -4.11 -23.76 -5.88
CA GLN A 301 -5.54 -23.51 -5.72
C GLN A 301 -5.81 -22.27 -4.87
N TYR A 302 -6.57 -21.33 -5.42
CA TYR A 302 -7.14 -20.23 -4.65
C TYR A 302 -8.07 -20.76 -3.55
N ARG A 303 -7.84 -20.28 -2.33
CA ARG A 303 -8.56 -20.71 -1.12
C ARG A 303 -9.61 -19.71 -0.67
N SER A 304 -9.44 -18.46 -1.07
CA SER A 304 -10.43 -17.41 -0.85
C SER A 304 -10.57 -16.53 -2.07
N SER A 305 -11.78 -16.00 -2.23
CA SER A 305 -12.10 -14.95 -3.17
C SER A 305 -13.31 -14.18 -2.67
N ILE A 306 -13.32 -12.87 -2.92
CA ILE A 306 -14.53 -12.06 -2.78
C ILE A 306 -15.45 -12.24 -4.00
N HIS A 307 -14.84 -12.49 -5.16
CA HIS A 307 -15.49 -12.72 -6.45
C HIS A 307 -14.58 -13.60 -7.34
N PRO A 308 -15.10 -14.43 -8.26
CA PRO A 308 -14.26 -15.25 -9.15
C PRO A 308 -13.21 -14.50 -9.98
N LEU A 309 -13.48 -13.23 -10.33
CA LEU A 309 -12.55 -12.33 -11.04
C LEU A 309 -11.56 -11.59 -10.11
N MET A 310 -11.71 -11.79 -8.80
CA MET A 310 -10.90 -11.19 -7.76
C MET A 310 -10.53 -12.25 -6.71
N PRO A 311 -9.79 -13.31 -7.12
CA PRO A 311 -9.22 -14.25 -6.18
C PRO A 311 -8.27 -13.54 -5.20
N ASP A 312 -8.07 -14.07 -4.00
CA ASP A 312 -7.15 -13.45 -3.03
C ASP A 312 -5.81 -14.20 -2.97
N THR A 313 -5.81 -15.42 -2.43
CA THR A 313 -4.58 -16.15 -2.11
C THR A 313 -4.76 -17.67 -2.19
N THR A 314 -3.65 -18.34 -2.43
CA THR A 314 -3.48 -19.80 -2.37
C THR A 314 -2.70 -20.17 -1.11
N TYR A 315 -2.07 -21.34 -1.05
CA TYR A 315 -1.02 -21.58 -0.04
C TYR A 315 0.33 -21.04 -0.51
N GLY A 316 0.67 -19.84 -0.05
CA GLY A 316 1.97 -19.19 -0.30
C GLY A 316 1.99 -18.20 -1.45
N PHE A 317 0.97 -18.18 -2.31
CA PHE A 317 0.84 -17.24 -3.43
C PHE A 317 -0.44 -16.39 -3.35
N GLU A 318 -0.53 -15.39 -4.20
CA GLU A 318 -1.58 -14.39 -4.27
C GLU A 318 -2.07 -14.20 -5.70
N ALA A 319 -3.23 -13.58 -5.82
CA ALA A 319 -3.74 -13.11 -7.10
C ALA A 319 -2.82 -12.06 -7.72
N PRO A 320 -2.68 -12.06 -9.06
CA PRO A 320 -1.98 -11.00 -9.76
C PRO A 320 -2.69 -9.65 -9.56
N PHE A 321 -1.95 -8.56 -9.80
CA PHE A 321 -2.55 -7.24 -9.97
C PHE A 321 -3.65 -7.28 -11.05
N GLN A 322 -4.73 -6.51 -10.85
CA GLN A 322 -5.78 -6.43 -11.85
C GLN A 322 -5.25 -5.72 -13.10
N ILE A 323 -5.48 -6.34 -14.26
CA ILE A 323 -5.41 -5.65 -15.54
C ILE A 323 -6.77 -4.97 -15.76
N PRO A 324 -6.83 -3.64 -16.01
CA PRO A 324 -8.09 -2.92 -16.19
C PRO A 324 -9.02 -3.62 -17.18
N GLY A 325 -10.27 -3.82 -16.78
CA GLY A 325 -11.30 -4.53 -17.55
C GLY A 325 -11.17 -6.06 -17.60
N ALA A 326 -10.01 -6.65 -17.27
CA ALA A 326 -9.79 -8.10 -17.26
C ALA A 326 -9.86 -8.71 -15.85
N GLY A 327 -9.58 -7.91 -14.81
CA GLY A 327 -9.52 -8.38 -13.43
C GLY A 327 -8.22 -9.14 -13.12
N SER A 328 -8.25 -9.98 -12.09
CA SER A 328 -7.12 -10.84 -11.71
C SER A 328 -7.38 -12.26 -12.22
N SER A 329 -6.60 -12.71 -13.20
CA SER A 329 -6.75 -14.06 -13.77
C SER A 329 -6.51 -15.13 -12.72
N SER A 330 -7.46 -16.06 -12.57
CA SER A 330 -7.33 -17.23 -11.68
C SER A 330 -6.39 -18.32 -12.22
N SER A 331 -5.94 -18.21 -13.48
CA SER A 331 -4.91 -19.07 -14.07
C SER A 331 -3.47 -18.65 -13.69
N VAL A 332 -3.31 -17.47 -13.11
CA VAL A 332 -2.01 -16.91 -12.74
C VAL A 332 -1.92 -16.86 -11.23
N ILE A 333 -0.79 -17.27 -10.65
CA ILE A 333 -0.50 -17.12 -9.22
C ILE A 333 0.79 -16.32 -9.06
N THR A 334 0.86 -15.45 -8.06
CA THR A 334 1.93 -14.47 -7.94
C THR A 334 2.42 -14.32 -6.50
N LYS A 335 3.58 -13.68 -6.34
CA LYS A 335 3.97 -13.10 -5.06
C LYS A 335 4.85 -11.88 -5.33
N ALA A 336 4.38 -10.73 -4.87
CA ALA A 336 5.18 -9.52 -4.79
C ALA A 336 5.92 -9.43 -3.46
N GLY A 337 7.07 -8.75 -3.45
CA GLY A 337 7.82 -8.42 -2.25
C GLY A 337 8.43 -7.03 -2.31
N ASP A 338 8.45 -6.37 -1.14
CA ASP A 338 9.13 -5.10 -0.91
C ASP A 338 9.87 -5.14 0.44
N LEU A 339 11.09 -4.62 0.43
CA LEU A 339 11.84 -4.18 1.58
C LEU A 339 12.53 -2.86 1.20
N THR A 340 13.01 -2.09 2.17
CA THR A 340 13.70 -0.82 1.89
C THR A 340 14.83 -1.02 0.88
N GLY A 341 14.72 -0.40 -0.28
CA GLY A 341 15.71 -0.46 -1.37
C GLY A 341 15.64 -1.72 -2.24
N TYR A 342 14.62 -2.57 -2.09
CA TYR A 342 14.48 -3.79 -2.89
C TYR A 342 13.01 -4.14 -3.17
N SER A 343 12.74 -4.55 -4.41
CA SER A 343 11.45 -5.09 -4.80
C SER A 343 11.62 -6.37 -5.62
N SER A 344 10.65 -7.25 -5.53
CA SER A 344 10.62 -8.52 -6.25
C SER A 344 9.20 -8.87 -6.70
N TYR A 345 9.12 -9.72 -7.72
CA TYR A 345 7.88 -10.26 -8.23
C TYR A 345 8.11 -11.63 -8.87
N LEU A 346 7.42 -12.63 -8.33
CA LEU A 346 7.36 -13.98 -8.86
C LEU A 346 5.95 -14.20 -9.40
N PHE A 347 5.81 -14.70 -10.62
CA PHE A 347 4.52 -15.20 -11.10
C PHE A 347 4.65 -16.47 -11.90
N PHE A 348 3.63 -17.32 -11.79
CA PHE A 348 3.46 -18.55 -12.52
C PHE A 348 2.17 -18.52 -13.33
N ILE A 349 2.22 -19.17 -14.48
CA ILE A 349 1.05 -19.56 -15.27
C ILE A 349 1.13 -21.09 -15.39
N PRO A 350 0.66 -21.85 -14.38
CA PRO A 350 0.90 -23.30 -14.31
C PRO A 350 0.40 -24.06 -15.54
N GLU A 351 -0.77 -23.69 -16.06
CA GLU A 351 -1.33 -24.33 -17.27
C GLU A 351 -0.52 -24.08 -18.55
N GLN A 352 0.39 -23.10 -18.53
CA GLN A 352 1.33 -22.80 -19.61
C GLN A 352 2.77 -23.22 -19.28
N ASN A 353 2.99 -23.93 -18.17
CA ASN A 353 4.29 -24.28 -17.60
C ASN A 353 5.27 -23.11 -17.59
N THR A 354 4.80 -21.89 -17.29
CA THR A 354 5.59 -20.67 -17.41
C THR A 354 5.79 -20.02 -16.06
N GLY A 355 7.01 -19.55 -15.79
CA GLY A 355 7.36 -18.79 -14.60
C GLY A 355 8.24 -17.60 -14.95
N VAL A 356 8.04 -16.49 -14.25
CA VAL A 356 8.87 -15.30 -14.38
C VAL A 356 9.19 -14.79 -12.99
N PHE A 357 10.46 -14.47 -12.78
CA PHE A 357 10.92 -13.80 -11.57
C PHE A 357 11.68 -12.53 -11.94
N LEU A 358 11.30 -11.42 -11.30
CA LEU A 358 11.96 -10.12 -11.37
C LEU A 358 12.40 -9.74 -9.95
N THR A 359 13.61 -9.21 -9.82
CA THR A 359 14.08 -8.51 -8.62
C THR A 359 14.88 -7.28 -9.00
N TYR A 360 14.79 -6.21 -8.22
CA TYR A 360 15.48 -4.95 -8.50
C TYR A 360 15.77 -4.19 -7.21
N ASN A 361 16.83 -3.38 -7.22
CA ASN A 361 17.37 -2.69 -6.04
C ASN A 361 16.78 -1.28 -5.84
N GLN A 362 15.45 -1.19 -5.97
CA GLN A 362 14.68 0.02 -5.70
C GLN A 362 13.22 -0.38 -5.43
N ASN A 363 12.48 0.40 -4.64
CA ASN A 363 11.03 0.22 -4.53
C ASN A 363 10.30 0.96 -5.66
N GLY A 364 9.31 0.34 -6.30
CA GLY A 364 8.56 1.02 -7.36
C GLY A 364 7.65 0.14 -8.20
N ALA A 365 7.10 0.72 -9.27
CA ALA A 365 6.06 0.14 -10.12
C ALA A 365 6.54 -0.89 -11.15
N LEU A 366 7.86 -1.07 -11.31
CA LEU A 366 8.46 -1.90 -12.37
C LEU A 366 7.84 -3.30 -12.49
N ARG A 367 7.56 -3.95 -11.36
CA ARG A 367 6.92 -5.28 -11.35
C ARG A 367 5.54 -5.31 -11.99
N SER A 368 4.71 -4.30 -11.74
CA SER A 368 3.36 -4.22 -12.30
C SER A 368 3.42 -3.90 -13.79
N MET A 369 4.35 -3.02 -14.19
CA MET A 369 4.62 -2.72 -15.59
C MET A 369 5.08 -3.97 -16.35
N LEU A 370 6.07 -4.71 -15.82
CA LEU A 370 6.56 -5.93 -16.45
C LEU A 370 5.47 -6.98 -16.55
N TYR A 371 4.69 -7.19 -15.49
CA TYR A 371 3.59 -8.14 -15.48
C TYR A 371 2.57 -7.83 -16.59
N THR A 372 2.06 -6.60 -16.63
CA THR A 372 1.05 -6.18 -17.62
C THR A 372 1.60 -6.32 -19.04
N ALA A 373 2.79 -5.79 -19.31
CA ALA A 373 3.42 -5.88 -20.64
C ALA A 373 3.68 -7.33 -21.06
N PHE A 374 4.18 -8.18 -20.15
CA PHE A 374 4.48 -9.58 -20.44
C PHE A 374 3.21 -10.39 -20.73
N ILE A 375 2.15 -10.21 -19.94
CA ILE A 375 0.88 -10.89 -20.17
C ILE A 375 0.25 -10.42 -21.47
N GLN A 376 0.22 -9.12 -21.76
CA GLN A 376 -0.33 -8.61 -23.02
C GLN A 376 0.44 -9.12 -24.24
N HIS A 377 1.77 -9.25 -24.15
CA HIS A 377 2.61 -9.66 -25.27
C HIS A 377 2.55 -11.17 -25.55
N PHE A 378 2.69 -12.01 -24.52
CA PHE A 378 2.82 -13.47 -24.67
C PHE A 378 1.53 -14.24 -24.39
N TYR A 379 0.64 -13.70 -23.55
CA TYR A 379 -0.58 -14.37 -23.09
C TYR A 379 -1.81 -13.45 -23.08
N PRO A 380 -2.13 -12.77 -24.21
CA PRO A 380 -3.19 -11.77 -24.27
C PRO A 380 -4.57 -12.30 -23.86
N GLN A 381 -4.78 -13.63 -23.88
CA GLN A 381 -6.00 -14.25 -23.36
C GLN A 381 -6.27 -13.95 -21.87
N TYR A 382 -5.23 -13.68 -21.06
CA TYR A 382 -5.38 -13.31 -19.65
C TYR A 382 -5.46 -11.79 -19.41
N ALA A 383 -5.20 -10.98 -20.43
CA ALA A 383 -5.36 -9.52 -20.40
C ALA A 383 -6.64 -9.04 -21.09
N LYS A 384 -7.39 -9.96 -21.73
CA LYS A 384 -8.60 -9.61 -22.47
C LYS A 384 -9.69 -9.11 -21.51
N PRO A 385 -10.34 -7.97 -21.78
CA PRO A 385 -11.47 -7.52 -20.98
C PRO A 385 -12.59 -8.56 -20.92
N VAL A 386 -13.11 -8.77 -19.71
CA VAL A 386 -14.18 -9.74 -19.46
C VAL A 386 -15.44 -9.32 -20.20
N GLN A 387 -16.04 -10.27 -20.90
CA GLN A 387 -17.33 -10.08 -21.55
C GLN A 387 -18.43 -10.51 -20.59
N PHE A 388 -19.15 -9.54 -20.05
CA PHE A 388 -20.28 -9.79 -19.17
C PHE A 388 -21.54 -10.07 -20.00
N LYS A 389 -22.42 -10.93 -19.48
CA LYS A 389 -23.78 -11.06 -20.04
C LYS A 389 -24.51 -9.74 -19.84
N GLU A 390 -25.50 -9.44 -20.70
CA GLU A 390 -26.37 -8.30 -20.46
C GLU A 390 -26.96 -8.39 -19.05
N TYR A 391 -26.65 -7.37 -18.25
CA TYR A 391 -27.10 -7.23 -16.88
C TYR A 391 -27.98 -6.00 -16.81
N THR A 392 -29.17 -6.13 -16.24
CA THR A 392 -30.03 -4.97 -15.95
C THR A 392 -29.53 -4.35 -14.64
N PRO A 393 -28.98 -3.13 -14.65
CA PRO A 393 -28.50 -2.48 -13.43
C PRO A 393 -29.61 -2.36 -12.39
N GLN A 394 -29.25 -2.57 -11.13
CA GLN A 394 -30.17 -2.41 -10.00
C GLN A 394 -30.58 -0.95 -9.84
N SER A 395 -31.79 -0.74 -9.33
CA SER A 395 -32.28 0.58 -8.97
C SER A 395 -31.44 1.21 -7.86
N ALA A 396 -31.49 2.54 -7.73
CA ALA A 396 -30.83 3.23 -6.64
C ALA A 396 -31.32 2.78 -5.25
N GLU A 397 -32.59 2.34 -5.14
CA GLU A 397 -33.17 1.77 -3.91
C GLU A 397 -32.49 0.45 -3.51
N GLU A 398 -32.34 -0.47 -4.47
CA GLU A 398 -31.65 -1.75 -4.24
C GLU A 398 -30.18 -1.55 -3.87
N LEU A 399 -29.52 -0.57 -4.47
CA LEU A 399 -28.11 -0.27 -4.22
C LEU A 399 -27.86 0.42 -2.87
N GLN A 400 -28.90 0.88 -2.16
CA GLN A 400 -28.75 1.45 -0.81
C GLN A 400 -28.09 0.47 0.17
N ARG A 401 -28.18 -0.84 -0.07
CA ARG A 401 -27.50 -1.85 0.73
C ARG A 401 -25.97 -1.67 0.76
N PHE A 402 -25.39 -1.04 -0.25
CA PHE A 402 -23.96 -0.72 -0.29
C PHE A 402 -23.60 0.61 0.37
N ASN A 403 -24.58 1.49 0.63
CA ASN A 403 -24.33 2.80 1.24
C ASN A 403 -23.66 2.67 2.60
N GLY A 404 -22.65 3.49 2.85
CA GLY A 404 -21.97 3.55 4.13
C GLY A 404 -20.50 3.89 3.98
N LEU A 405 -19.80 3.86 5.12
CA LEU A 405 -18.36 4.00 5.20
C LEU A 405 -17.72 2.62 5.31
N TYR A 406 -16.65 2.39 4.59
CA TYR A 406 -15.88 1.15 4.61
C TYR A 406 -14.47 1.48 5.07
N ALA A 407 -14.04 0.85 6.17
CA ALA A 407 -12.68 0.98 6.68
C ALA A 407 -11.82 -0.17 6.20
N ASP A 408 -10.66 0.15 5.61
CA ASP A 408 -9.68 -0.86 5.23
C ASP A 408 -9.19 -1.66 6.45
N LEU A 409 -9.06 -2.98 6.28
CA LEU A 409 -8.70 -3.87 7.39
C LEU A 409 -7.23 -3.78 7.81
N ARG A 410 -6.34 -3.34 6.92
CA ARG A 410 -4.90 -3.19 7.20
C ARG A 410 -4.56 -1.77 7.62
N ILE A 411 -5.16 -0.78 6.98
CA ILE A 411 -4.89 0.64 7.16
C ILE A 411 -6.21 1.35 7.47
N SER A 412 -6.65 1.30 8.72
CA SER A 412 -7.99 1.77 9.14
C SER A 412 -8.27 3.26 8.86
N THR A 413 -7.25 4.04 8.52
CA THR A 413 -7.37 5.44 8.09
C THR A 413 -7.81 5.58 6.63
N ILE A 414 -7.68 4.53 5.82
CA ILE A 414 -8.25 4.48 4.46
C ILE A 414 -9.74 4.16 4.61
N ILE A 415 -10.57 5.18 4.36
CA ILE A 415 -12.02 5.11 4.42
C ILE A 415 -12.60 5.39 3.04
N SER A 416 -13.40 4.46 2.52
CA SER A 416 -14.19 4.65 1.31
C SER A 416 -15.66 4.88 1.67
N LYS A 417 -16.25 5.96 1.16
CA LYS A 417 -17.68 6.28 1.28
C LYS A 417 -18.41 5.83 0.02
N LEU A 418 -19.43 5.00 0.19
CA LEU A 418 -20.31 4.53 -0.89
C LEU A 418 -21.67 5.22 -0.80
N GLN A 419 -22.18 5.68 -1.94
CA GLN A 419 -23.47 6.37 -2.03
C GLN A 419 -24.22 6.01 -3.32
N ALA A 420 -25.43 5.46 -3.17
CA ALA A 420 -26.36 5.21 -4.26
C ALA A 420 -27.14 6.48 -4.62
N GLY A 421 -27.37 6.70 -5.91
CA GLY A 421 -28.15 7.84 -6.41
C GLY A 421 -27.48 9.21 -6.22
N GLY A 422 -26.16 9.29 -6.33
CA GLY A 422 -25.39 10.55 -6.22
C GLY A 422 -25.67 11.56 -7.33
N GLU A 423 -25.07 12.76 -7.22
CA GLU A 423 -25.25 13.90 -8.13
C GLU A 423 -24.90 13.58 -9.60
N THR A 424 -24.11 12.53 -9.84
CA THR A 424 -23.55 12.15 -11.14
C THR A 424 -24.46 11.30 -12.03
N SER A 425 -25.76 11.17 -11.73
CA SER A 425 -26.73 10.30 -12.45
C SER A 425 -26.37 8.80 -12.47
N SER A 426 -25.37 8.39 -11.69
CA SER A 426 -24.91 7.02 -11.58
C SER A 426 -25.64 6.25 -10.47
N ALA A 427 -25.77 4.94 -10.62
CA ALA A 427 -26.50 4.11 -9.66
C ALA A 427 -25.75 3.95 -8.33
N LEU A 428 -24.40 3.99 -8.34
CA LEU A 428 -23.52 3.94 -7.16
C LEU A 428 -22.21 4.75 -7.39
N SER A 429 -21.81 5.57 -6.42
CA SER A 429 -20.51 6.24 -6.37
C SER A 429 -19.67 5.83 -5.16
N ILE A 430 -18.35 5.91 -5.31
CA ILE A 430 -17.35 5.70 -4.26
C ILE A 430 -16.52 6.97 -4.12
N SER A 431 -16.18 7.36 -2.89
CA SER A 431 -15.35 8.54 -2.63
C SER A 431 -14.41 8.29 -1.46
N ASP A 432 -13.20 8.80 -1.54
CA ASP A 432 -12.17 8.69 -0.50
C ASP A 432 -11.35 9.98 -0.40
N PRO A 433 -10.55 10.15 0.67
CA PRO A 433 -9.75 11.36 0.87
C PRO A 433 -8.63 11.61 -0.15
N PHE A 434 -8.27 10.61 -0.95
CA PHE A 434 -7.10 10.66 -1.82
C PHE A 434 -7.49 11.09 -3.24
N ILE A 435 -8.45 10.39 -3.84
CA ILE A 435 -8.84 10.56 -5.25
C ILE A 435 -10.16 11.33 -5.37
N GLY A 436 -10.99 11.30 -4.33
CA GLY A 436 -12.34 11.86 -4.33
C GLY A 436 -13.36 10.97 -5.04
N GLU A 437 -14.50 11.57 -5.40
CA GLU A 437 -15.64 10.82 -5.92
C GLU A 437 -15.38 10.22 -7.31
N ARG A 438 -15.71 8.94 -7.47
CA ARG A 438 -15.65 8.14 -8.68
C ARG A 438 -16.96 7.37 -8.87
N LYS A 439 -17.28 7.10 -10.13
CA LYS A 439 -18.47 6.34 -10.52
C LYS A 439 -18.17 4.85 -10.58
N LEU A 440 -19.08 4.04 -10.02
CA LEU A 440 -19.05 2.59 -10.12
C LEU A 440 -20.12 2.11 -11.12
N ILE A 441 -19.67 1.47 -12.20
CA ILE A 441 -20.54 0.86 -13.21
C ILE A 441 -20.86 -0.57 -12.78
N GLN A 442 -22.13 -0.87 -12.51
CA GLN A 442 -22.53 -2.22 -12.12
C GLN A 442 -22.40 -3.20 -13.28
N LEU A 443 -21.75 -4.33 -13.02
CA LEU A 443 -21.52 -5.42 -13.99
C LEU A 443 -22.31 -6.69 -13.62
N GLU A 444 -22.43 -6.95 -12.32
CA GLU A 444 -23.25 -8.02 -11.74
C GLU A 444 -23.82 -7.56 -10.37
N ASP A 445 -24.53 -8.42 -9.66
CA ASP A 445 -25.19 -8.08 -8.37
C ASP A 445 -24.23 -7.49 -7.33
N ASN A 446 -23.02 -8.04 -7.21
CA ASN A 446 -22.00 -7.60 -6.25
C ASN A 446 -20.65 -7.26 -6.90
N LEU A 447 -20.65 -6.94 -8.21
CA LEU A 447 -19.45 -6.60 -8.97
C LEU A 447 -19.66 -5.29 -9.74
N PHE A 448 -18.70 -4.39 -9.60
CA PHE A 448 -18.68 -3.09 -10.23
C PHE A 448 -17.33 -2.86 -10.89
N LYS A 449 -17.32 -2.00 -11.92
CA LYS A 449 -16.11 -1.44 -12.51
C LYS A 449 -16.01 0.03 -12.13
N ASP A 450 -14.88 0.42 -11.57
CA ASP A 450 -14.54 1.82 -11.37
C ASP A 450 -14.30 2.48 -12.74
N GLU A 451 -15.04 3.55 -13.03
CA GLU A 451 -14.97 4.26 -14.31
C GLU A 451 -13.61 4.93 -14.55
N LEU A 452 -12.93 5.39 -13.50
CA LEU A 452 -11.64 6.06 -13.60
C LEU A 452 -10.51 5.05 -13.82
N THR A 453 -10.48 3.99 -13.03
CA THR A 453 -9.34 3.04 -13.01
C THR A 453 -9.54 1.85 -13.94
N GLY A 454 -10.78 1.59 -14.36
CA GLY A 454 -11.15 0.38 -15.10
C GLY A 454 -11.02 -0.92 -14.28
N GLN A 455 -10.63 -0.84 -13.01
CA GLN A 455 -10.50 -1.99 -12.11
C GLN A 455 -11.88 -2.38 -11.54
N PHE A 456 -11.98 -3.64 -11.12
CA PHE A 456 -13.17 -4.15 -10.48
C PHE A 456 -13.16 -3.91 -8.97
N THR A 457 -14.33 -3.54 -8.47
CA THR A 457 -14.67 -3.45 -7.05
C THR A 457 -15.80 -4.45 -6.78
N ALA A 458 -15.60 -5.32 -5.80
CA ALA A 458 -16.56 -6.37 -5.45
C ALA A 458 -16.98 -6.29 -3.99
N PHE A 459 -18.18 -6.78 -3.72
CA PHE A 459 -18.78 -6.82 -2.39
C PHE A 459 -19.14 -8.25 -2.00
N LYS A 460 -19.12 -8.53 -0.70
CA LYS A 460 -19.62 -9.79 -0.15
C LYS A 460 -20.22 -9.55 1.22
N THR A 461 -21.49 -9.93 1.37
CA THR A 461 -22.20 -9.91 2.65
C THR A 461 -22.30 -11.34 3.18
N TYR A 462 -21.87 -11.53 4.42
CA TYR A 462 -21.90 -12.81 5.11
C TYR A 462 -23.21 -13.00 5.90
N GLU A 463 -23.48 -14.22 6.33
CA GLU A 463 -24.73 -14.59 7.05
C GLU A 463 -24.96 -13.79 8.33
N ASP A 464 -23.88 -13.31 8.97
CA ASP A 464 -23.94 -12.46 10.16
C ASP A 464 -24.26 -10.98 9.84
N GLY A 465 -24.52 -10.65 8.58
CA GLY A 465 -24.79 -9.30 8.10
C GLY A 465 -23.54 -8.47 7.83
N THR A 466 -22.34 -8.99 8.08
CA THR A 466 -21.09 -8.27 7.79
C THR A 466 -20.89 -8.15 6.29
N THR A 467 -20.74 -6.92 5.80
CA THR A 467 -20.37 -6.64 4.41
C THR A 467 -18.90 -6.25 4.31
N TYR A 468 -18.19 -6.91 3.41
CA TYR A 468 -16.86 -6.53 2.98
C TYR A 468 -16.88 -6.03 1.54
N MET A 469 -15.95 -5.14 1.23
CA MET A 469 -15.65 -4.63 -0.09
C MET A 469 -14.18 -4.90 -0.40
N ARG A 470 -13.84 -5.18 -1.65
CA ARG A 470 -12.46 -5.15 -2.13
C ARG A 470 -12.37 -4.15 -3.26
N GLU A 471 -11.55 -3.12 -3.04
CA GLU A 471 -11.18 -2.10 -4.01
C GLU A 471 -9.64 -2.08 -4.08
N PRO A 472 -9.05 -2.62 -5.16
CA PRO A 472 -7.61 -2.86 -5.19
C PRO A 472 -6.76 -1.60 -5.40
N TYR A 473 -7.36 -0.49 -5.83
CA TYR A 473 -6.61 0.72 -6.19
C TYR A 473 -5.97 1.39 -4.97
N LEU A 474 -6.75 1.64 -3.91
CA LEU A 474 -6.24 2.25 -2.68
C LEU A 474 -5.39 1.29 -1.86
N ASN A 475 -5.82 0.03 -1.76
CA ASN A 475 -5.08 -1.00 -1.06
C ASN A 475 -5.39 -2.40 -1.62
N PRO A 476 -4.46 -3.02 -2.38
CA PRO A 476 -4.69 -4.35 -2.94
C PRO A 476 -4.53 -5.48 -1.90
N PHE A 477 -4.04 -5.18 -0.69
CA PHE A 477 -3.59 -6.16 0.31
C PHE A 477 -4.67 -6.58 1.31
N GLY A 478 -5.92 -6.16 1.15
CA GLY A 478 -6.99 -6.55 2.06
C GLY A 478 -8.37 -6.18 1.56
N TYR A 479 -9.36 -6.49 2.38
CA TYR A 479 -10.71 -5.96 2.22
C TYR A 479 -10.89 -4.69 3.05
N ALA A 480 -11.94 -3.94 2.73
CA ALA A 480 -12.53 -2.94 3.61
C ALA A 480 -13.83 -3.48 4.20
N LYS A 481 -14.10 -3.19 5.48
CA LYS A 481 -15.30 -3.61 6.19
C LYS A 481 -16.29 -2.45 6.27
N LYS A 482 -17.55 -2.72 5.92
CA LYS A 482 -18.65 -1.76 6.12
C LYS A 482 -18.82 -1.46 7.61
N GLY A 483 -18.90 -0.18 7.96
CA GLY A 483 -19.22 0.27 9.31
C GLY A 483 -20.61 -0.20 9.76
N GLN A 484 -20.82 -0.26 11.07
CA GLN A 484 -22.09 -0.67 11.65
C GLN A 484 -23.17 0.39 11.41
N GLU A 485 -24.44 0.01 11.51
CA GLU A 485 -25.52 0.98 11.54
C GLU A 485 -25.39 1.86 12.79
N ALA A 486 -25.53 3.18 12.64
CA ALA A 486 -25.42 4.11 13.74
C ALA A 486 -26.70 4.08 14.59
N ALA A 487 -26.55 3.92 15.91
CA ALA A 487 -27.65 3.96 16.87
C ALA A 487 -28.21 5.37 17.07
N GLY A 488 -27.42 6.40 16.76
CA GLY A 488 -27.74 7.80 17.00
C GLY A 488 -27.64 8.19 18.47
N PHE A 489 -27.62 9.50 18.74
CA PHE A 489 -27.69 10.04 20.11
C PHE A 489 -29.04 10.70 20.35
N ARG A 490 -29.59 10.57 21.58
CA ARG A 490 -30.94 11.08 21.91
C ARG A 490 -31.08 12.60 21.76
N ASP A 491 -29.97 13.32 21.84
CA ASP A 491 -29.87 14.78 21.77
C ASP A 491 -29.33 15.29 20.43
N VAL A 492 -29.23 14.41 19.42
CA VAL A 492 -28.86 14.75 18.03
C VAL A 492 -29.99 14.27 17.10
N PRO A 493 -30.92 15.16 16.71
CA PRO A 493 -31.98 14.80 15.78
C PRO A 493 -31.44 14.35 14.42
N ASN A 494 -32.11 13.42 13.74
CA ASN A 494 -31.71 12.93 12.41
C ASN A 494 -31.65 14.03 11.33
N ASN A 495 -32.39 15.14 11.50
CA ASN A 495 -32.36 16.30 10.62
C ASN A 495 -31.31 17.36 11.03
N SER A 496 -30.51 17.10 12.06
CA SER A 496 -29.39 17.95 12.43
C SER A 496 -28.40 18.00 11.27
N PRO A 497 -27.84 19.18 10.92
CA PRO A 497 -26.83 19.27 9.87
C PRO A 497 -25.50 18.57 10.27
N TYR A 498 -25.37 18.11 11.51
CA TYR A 498 -24.24 17.32 12.01
C TYR A 498 -24.53 15.81 12.08
N ALA A 499 -25.77 15.37 11.84
CA ALA A 499 -26.18 13.97 12.03
C ALA A 499 -25.34 13.01 11.18
N GLN A 500 -25.08 13.36 9.92
CA GLN A 500 -24.25 12.55 9.01
C GLN A 500 -22.85 12.31 9.58
N ALA A 501 -22.17 13.36 10.02
CA ALA A 501 -20.82 13.27 10.56
C ALA A 501 -20.79 12.38 11.83
N ILE A 502 -21.74 12.62 12.73
CA ILE A 502 -21.85 11.89 13.99
C ILE A 502 -22.17 10.40 13.73
N HIS A 503 -23.14 10.10 12.89
CA HIS A 503 -23.49 8.72 12.53
C HIS A 503 -22.35 8.02 11.79
N GLY A 504 -21.62 8.72 10.92
CA GLY A 504 -20.43 8.18 10.26
C GLY A 504 -19.35 7.76 11.26
N LEU A 505 -19.08 8.60 12.26
CA LEU A 505 -18.11 8.27 13.30
C LEU A 505 -18.59 7.14 14.23
N GLN A 506 -19.88 7.06 14.55
CA GLN A 506 -20.45 5.90 15.27
C GLN A 506 -20.32 4.61 14.44
N SER A 507 -20.63 4.69 13.15
CA SER A 507 -20.56 3.57 12.21
C SER A 507 -19.17 2.95 12.13
N LEU A 508 -18.13 3.78 12.17
CA LEU A 508 -16.73 3.37 12.16
C LEU A 508 -16.17 3.04 13.56
N GLY A 509 -16.95 3.24 14.62
CA GLY A 509 -16.53 2.97 16.01
C GLY A 509 -15.65 4.04 16.66
N TYR A 510 -15.55 5.24 16.08
CA TYR A 510 -14.85 6.38 16.69
C TYR A 510 -15.67 7.07 17.78
N LEU A 511 -17.00 6.93 17.73
CA LEU A 511 -17.93 7.33 18.79
C LEU A 511 -18.67 6.10 19.31
N GLU A 512 -19.10 6.14 20.57
CA GLU A 512 -19.92 5.09 21.16
C GLU A 512 -21.20 4.88 20.34
N ASN A 513 -21.50 3.62 20.01
CA ASN A 513 -22.61 3.24 19.14
C ASN A 513 -23.74 2.54 19.94
N GLU A 514 -24.15 3.14 21.04
CA GLU A 514 -25.23 2.64 21.90
C GLU A 514 -26.45 3.56 21.86
N ALA A 515 -27.65 2.97 21.78
CA ALA A 515 -28.89 3.72 21.77
C ALA A 515 -29.10 4.50 23.08
N ASN A 516 -29.81 5.64 22.99
CA ASN A 516 -30.21 6.49 24.12
C ASN A 516 -29.08 7.18 24.91
N GLN A 517 -27.83 7.08 24.44
CA GLN A 517 -26.75 7.92 24.95
C GLN A 517 -26.91 9.38 24.52
N SER A 518 -26.15 10.27 25.17
CA SER A 518 -26.15 11.72 24.91
C SER A 518 -24.77 12.18 24.49
N LEU A 519 -24.67 12.81 23.32
CA LEU A 519 -23.42 13.41 22.84
C LEU A 519 -23.10 14.69 23.61
N LYS A 520 -24.12 15.36 24.17
CA LYS A 520 -24.06 16.73 24.70
C LYS A 520 -23.52 17.71 23.66
N PRO A 521 -24.17 17.84 22.48
CA PRO A 521 -23.60 18.42 21.27
C PRO A 521 -23.11 19.87 21.41
N LYS A 522 -23.69 20.63 22.36
CA LYS A 522 -23.35 22.04 22.62
C LYS A 522 -22.27 22.25 23.69
N THR A 523 -21.73 21.18 24.26
CA THR A 523 -20.65 21.25 25.24
C THR A 523 -19.33 21.50 24.53
N ALA A 524 -18.48 22.35 25.11
CA ALA A 524 -17.13 22.58 24.60
C ALA A 524 -16.28 21.30 24.67
N VAL A 525 -15.41 21.13 23.68
CA VAL A 525 -14.36 20.10 23.67
C VAL A 525 -13.15 20.66 24.40
N THR A 526 -12.50 19.83 25.21
CA THR A 526 -11.25 20.20 25.88
C THR A 526 -10.05 20.03 24.94
N ARG A 527 -8.93 20.68 25.24
CA ARG A 527 -7.68 20.51 24.49
C ARG A 527 -7.20 19.05 24.49
N ALA A 528 -7.33 18.36 25.62
CA ALA A 528 -6.96 16.95 25.74
C ALA A 528 -7.86 16.01 24.92
N GLU A 529 -9.17 16.25 24.91
CA GLU A 529 -10.10 15.50 24.07
C GLU A 529 -9.78 15.67 22.58
N PHE A 530 -9.58 16.91 22.14
CA PHE A 530 -9.25 17.20 20.74
C PHE A 530 -8.02 16.44 20.27
N ILE A 531 -6.88 16.58 20.95
CA ILE A 531 -5.62 15.95 20.52
C ILE A 531 -5.70 14.42 20.57
N LYS A 532 -6.37 13.87 21.59
CA LYS A 532 -6.58 12.42 21.72
C LYS A 532 -7.40 11.88 20.57
N ASP A 533 -8.50 12.54 20.22
CA ASP A 533 -9.41 12.07 19.18
C ASP A 533 -8.77 12.13 17.80
N ILE A 534 -8.01 13.21 17.49
CA ILE A 534 -7.27 13.33 16.23
C ILE A 534 -6.20 12.25 16.10
N LEU A 535 -5.38 12.04 17.13
CA LEU A 535 -4.33 11.01 17.10
C LEU A 535 -4.92 9.60 16.96
N LYS A 536 -6.04 9.32 17.63
CA LYS A 536 -6.77 8.06 17.48
C LYS A 536 -7.33 7.87 16.08
N LEU A 537 -7.92 8.92 15.50
CA LEU A 537 -8.45 8.92 14.14
C LEU A 537 -7.34 8.59 13.13
N SER A 538 -6.10 9.03 13.38
CA SER A 538 -4.91 8.68 12.59
C SER A 538 -4.31 7.31 12.91
N GLY A 539 -4.97 6.47 13.72
CA GLY A 539 -4.50 5.13 14.08
C GLY A 539 -3.33 5.10 15.08
N LEU A 540 -2.99 6.23 15.70
CA LEU A 540 -1.84 6.33 16.60
C LEU A 540 -2.19 5.88 18.02
N LYS A 541 -1.24 5.18 18.65
CA LYS A 541 -1.30 4.71 20.04
C LYS A 541 -0.66 5.76 20.97
N PRO A 542 -1.03 5.84 22.25
CA PRO A 542 -0.40 6.79 23.17
C PRO A 542 1.11 6.56 23.27
N SER A 543 1.88 7.62 23.54
CA SER A 543 3.33 7.52 23.71
C SER A 543 3.69 6.56 24.85
N LYS A 544 4.77 5.79 24.64
CA LYS A 544 5.38 4.95 25.68
C LYS A 544 6.31 5.76 26.60
N THR A 545 6.68 6.98 26.20
CA THR A 545 7.49 7.89 27.01
C THR A 545 6.66 8.41 28.17
N THR A 546 7.21 8.37 29.37
CA THR A 546 6.55 9.00 30.53
C THR A 546 6.70 10.52 30.43
N PRO A 547 5.61 11.30 30.56
CA PRO A 547 5.71 12.75 30.58
C PRO A 547 6.62 13.24 31.70
N PRO A 548 7.36 14.35 31.51
CA PRO A 548 8.11 14.97 32.60
C PRO A 548 7.20 15.31 33.79
N SER A 549 7.68 15.06 35.01
CA SER A 549 6.91 15.20 36.25
C SER A 549 6.40 16.61 36.56
N ASP A 550 6.95 17.63 35.88
CA ASP A 550 6.61 19.04 36.04
C ASP A 550 5.65 19.56 34.97
N THR A 551 5.11 18.67 34.13
CA THR A 551 4.06 18.99 33.15
C THR A 551 2.67 18.96 33.80
N ASP A 552 1.76 19.81 33.33
CA ASP A 552 0.37 19.87 33.84
C ASP A 552 -0.56 18.76 33.30
N TRP A 553 -0.01 17.77 32.58
CA TRP A 553 -0.75 16.60 32.07
C TRP A 553 -0.20 15.25 32.56
N VAL A 554 0.85 15.21 33.38
CA VAL A 554 1.48 13.93 33.81
C VAL A 554 0.48 12.96 34.45
N ASP A 555 -0.43 13.46 35.27
CA ASP A 555 -1.47 12.66 35.96
C ASP A 555 -2.81 12.64 35.21
N HIS A 556 -2.89 13.26 34.03
CA HIS A 556 -4.13 13.34 33.26
C HIS A 556 -4.43 12.00 32.57
N SER A 557 -5.71 11.62 32.46
CA SER A 557 -6.09 10.33 31.83
C SER A 557 -5.72 10.22 30.34
N ALA A 558 -5.42 11.35 29.69
CA ALA A 558 -4.94 11.42 28.30
C ALA A 558 -3.44 11.72 28.19
N ALA A 559 -2.67 11.62 29.28
CA ALA A 559 -1.25 11.98 29.35
C ALA A 559 -0.42 11.42 28.19
N GLY A 560 -0.57 10.13 27.87
CA GLY A 560 0.20 9.49 26.80
C GLY A 560 -0.12 10.03 25.39
N TYR A 561 -1.36 10.46 25.13
CA TYR A 561 -1.72 11.08 23.86
C TYR A 561 -1.26 12.53 23.78
N ILE A 562 -1.34 13.27 24.89
CA ILE A 562 -0.81 14.64 24.98
C ILE A 562 0.71 14.61 24.77
N GLN A 563 1.40 13.67 25.42
CA GLN A 563 2.83 13.45 25.26
C GLN A 563 3.21 13.13 23.81
N LEU A 564 2.46 12.23 23.15
CA LEU A 564 2.67 11.97 21.72
C LEU A 564 2.48 13.23 20.87
N GLY A 565 1.42 14.01 21.13
CA GLY A 565 1.18 15.27 20.45
C GLY A 565 2.33 16.28 20.64
N TYR A 566 2.98 16.29 21.80
CA TYR A 566 4.17 17.11 22.07
C TYR A 566 5.40 16.60 21.29
N GLU A 567 5.66 15.29 21.33
CA GLU A 567 6.77 14.64 20.62
C GLU A 567 6.69 14.85 19.10
N MET A 568 5.46 14.88 18.57
CA MET A 568 5.18 15.15 17.16
C MET A 568 5.15 16.65 16.82
N GLY A 569 5.29 17.55 17.81
CA GLY A 569 5.24 19.00 17.61
C GLY A 569 3.84 19.54 17.27
N LEU A 570 2.77 18.77 17.48
CA LEU A 570 1.39 19.19 17.23
C LEU A 570 0.94 20.24 18.26
N ILE A 571 1.38 20.07 19.49
CA ILE A 571 1.14 21.02 20.59
C ILE A 571 2.43 21.74 20.93
N THR A 572 2.36 23.06 21.09
CA THR A 572 3.46 23.87 21.64
C THR A 572 2.85 24.89 22.57
N GLY A 573 3.41 25.07 23.76
CA GLY A 573 3.02 26.13 24.70
C GLY A 573 4.02 27.29 24.68
N ALA A 574 3.57 28.48 25.11
CA ALA A 574 4.44 29.65 25.35
C ALA A 574 5.48 29.41 26.46
N ASP A 575 5.20 28.43 27.34
CA ASP A 575 6.15 27.65 28.12
C ASP A 575 5.81 26.18 27.81
N GLU A 576 6.81 25.35 27.51
CA GLU A 576 6.63 23.95 27.06
C GLU A 576 5.93 23.01 28.06
N LYS A 577 5.57 23.50 29.25
CA LYS A 577 5.11 22.71 30.41
C LYS A 577 3.65 22.94 30.83
N GLN A 578 2.92 23.88 30.20
CA GLN A 578 1.51 24.20 30.54
C GLN A 578 0.57 24.05 29.33
N PHE A 579 0.09 22.82 29.09
CA PHE A 579 -0.85 22.50 28.02
C PHE A 579 -2.31 22.86 28.38
N LYS A 580 -2.65 22.80 29.68
CA LYS A 580 -4.01 22.99 30.24
C LYS A 580 -5.01 22.01 29.64
N PRO A 581 -4.89 20.70 29.93
CA PRO A 581 -5.65 19.64 29.26
C PRO A 581 -7.18 19.83 29.31
N ASP A 582 -7.72 20.29 30.43
CA ASP A 582 -9.16 20.47 30.66
C ASP A 582 -9.72 21.81 30.16
N GLN A 583 -8.87 22.70 29.62
CA GLN A 583 -9.32 23.97 29.07
C GLN A 583 -10.12 23.70 27.79
N ALA A 584 -11.27 24.38 27.64
CA ALA A 584 -12.01 24.40 26.38
C ALA A 584 -11.10 24.89 25.24
N ILE A 585 -11.01 24.09 24.18
CA ILE A 585 -10.23 24.47 22.99
C ILE A 585 -11.00 25.49 22.17
N VAL A 586 -10.28 26.49 21.67
CA VAL A 586 -10.83 27.49 20.75
C VAL A 586 -10.57 27.04 19.30
N ARG A 587 -11.49 27.32 18.37
CA ARG A 587 -11.42 26.80 16.99
C ARG A 587 -10.09 27.07 16.27
N GLN A 588 -9.53 28.27 16.43
CA GLN A 588 -8.24 28.61 15.82
C GLN A 588 -7.05 27.84 16.43
N GLU A 589 -7.15 27.42 17.70
CA GLU A 589 -6.14 26.54 18.32
C GLU A 589 -6.23 25.13 17.73
N ALA A 590 -7.44 24.61 17.57
CA ALA A 590 -7.70 23.33 16.90
C ALA A 590 -7.16 23.35 15.46
N ALA A 591 -7.44 24.41 14.70
CA ALA A 591 -6.90 24.60 13.35
C ALA A 591 -5.36 24.56 13.33
N VAL A 592 -4.68 25.22 14.28
CA VAL A 592 -3.22 25.21 14.35
C VAL A 592 -2.63 23.85 14.72
N MET A 593 -3.28 23.09 15.60
CA MET A 593 -2.87 21.70 15.87
C MET A 593 -2.98 20.83 14.61
N MET A 594 -4.06 20.97 13.84
CA MET A 594 -4.24 20.27 12.56
C MET A 594 -3.23 20.72 11.51
N TRP A 595 -2.98 22.02 11.41
CA TRP A 595 -1.97 22.59 10.55
C TRP A 595 -0.60 21.98 10.80
N ARG A 596 -0.21 21.78 12.07
CA ARG A 596 1.08 21.18 12.39
C ARG A 596 1.20 19.73 11.96
N ALA A 597 0.09 19.00 11.96
CA ALA A 597 0.05 17.65 11.43
C ALA A 597 0.19 17.64 9.89
N LEU A 598 -0.42 18.60 9.20
CA LEU A 598 -0.56 18.60 7.74
C LEU A 598 0.49 19.45 6.99
N GLN A 599 1.14 20.42 7.63
CA GLN A 599 2.10 21.33 6.99
C GLN A 599 3.37 20.63 6.48
N LEU A 600 3.67 19.43 6.98
CA LEU A 600 4.76 18.61 6.45
C LEU A 600 4.42 18.01 5.07
N GLN A 601 3.12 17.89 4.77
CA GLN A 601 2.61 17.36 3.53
C GLN A 601 2.23 18.48 2.55
N TYR A 602 1.70 19.59 3.04
CA TYR A 602 1.16 20.68 2.22
C TYR A 602 1.83 22.03 2.52
N ALA A 603 2.36 22.67 1.48
CA ALA A 603 3.00 23.97 1.60
C ALA A 603 1.99 25.08 1.92
N SER A 604 2.36 25.99 2.82
CA SER A 604 1.45 27.05 3.30
C SER A 604 0.97 28.02 2.23
N GLU A 605 1.84 28.25 1.24
CA GLU A 605 1.58 29.14 0.11
C GLU A 605 0.37 28.73 -0.75
N LEU A 606 -0.05 27.46 -0.66
CA LEU A 606 -1.21 26.94 -1.39
C LEU A 606 -2.53 27.56 -0.92
N PHE A 607 -2.58 28.06 0.31
CA PHE A 607 -3.82 28.50 0.97
C PHE A 607 -3.93 30.01 1.15
N LYS A 608 -2.90 30.79 0.78
CA LYS A 608 -2.81 32.22 1.09
C LYS A 608 -3.92 33.09 0.50
N ASP A 609 -4.50 32.65 -0.62
CA ASP A 609 -5.55 33.39 -1.34
C ASP A 609 -6.94 33.21 -0.72
N VAL A 610 -7.06 32.35 0.29
CA VAL A 610 -8.33 32.13 1.02
C VAL A 610 -8.64 33.37 1.84
N LYS A 611 -9.73 34.05 1.49
CA LYS A 611 -10.23 35.22 2.22
C LYS A 611 -10.95 34.79 3.49
N LEU A 612 -10.58 35.38 4.63
CA LEU A 612 -11.24 35.13 5.90
C LEU A 612 -12.07 36.34 6.32
N ALA A 613 -13.30 36.08 6.77
CA ALA A 613 -14.14 37.05 7.46
C ALA A 613 -14.01 36.92 8.97
N GLY A 614 -14.54 37.90 9.70
CA GLY A 614 -14.52 37.90 11.16
C GLY A 614 -13.12 38.19 11.72
N HIS A 615 -12.83 37.67 12.91
CA HIS A 615 -11.57 37.93 13.63
C HIS A 615 -10.81 36.62 13.85
N THR A 616 -9.73 36.44 13.09
CA THR A 616 -8.72 35.38 13.28
C THR A 616 -7.42 36.02 13.71
N ASP A 617 -6.78 35.49 14.76
CA ASP A 617 -5.49 36.02 15.19
C ASP A 617 -4.39 35.73 14.17
N ALA A 618 -3.44 36.65 14.00
CA ALA A 618 -2.41 36.56 12.97
C ALA A 618 -1.63 35.24 12.98
N TRP A 619 -1.35 34.68 14.17
CA TRP A 619 -0.64 33.41 14.34
C TRP A 619 -1.43 32.19 13.86
N ALA A 620 -2.75 32.29 13.71
CA ALA A 620 -3.64 31.21 13.29
C ALA A 620 -4.15 31.35 11.86
N VAL A 621 -3.89 32.48 11.17
CA VAL A 621 -4.41 32.74 9.82
C VAL A 621 -4.06 31.62 8.83
N PRO A 622 -2.79 31.17 8.68
CA PRO A 622 -2.46 30.12 7.71
C PRO A 622 -3.22 28.81 7.97
N ALA A 623 -3.36 28.46 9.24
CA ALA A 623 -4.07 27.26 9.65
C ALA A 623 -5.57 27.33 9.35
N VAL A 624 -6.20 28.47 9.63
CA VAL A 624 -7.63 28.67 9.32
C VAL A 624 -7.86 28.70 7.81
N GLN A 625 -6.97 29.34 7.03
CA GLN A 625 -7.05 29.32 5.57
C GLN A 625 -6.98 27.89 5.01
N MET A 626 -6.09 27.05 5.53
CA MET A 626 -6.01 25.63 5.17
C MET A 626 -7.31 24.90 5.49
N MET A 627 -7.80 25.01 6.73
CA MET A 627 -9.04 24.34 7.14
C MET A 627 -10.22 24.73 6.25
N VAL A 628 -10.35 26.02 5.92
CA VAL A 628 -11.39 26.52 5.02
C VAL A 628 -11.22 25.97 3.60
N LYS A 629 -10.01 25.98 3.05
CA LYS A 629 -9.79 25.51 1.67
C LYS A 629 -9.99 24.01 1.51
N LEU A 630 -9.58 23.23 2.51
CA LEU A 630 -9.72 21.78 2.53
C LEU A 630 -11.12 21.31 2.96
N GLY A 631 -12.02 22.22 3.35
CA GLY A 631 -13.38 21.85 3.78
C GLY A 631 -13.42 21.14 5.13
N ILE A 632 -12.42 21.33 5.99
CA ILE A 632 -12.31 20.67 7.30
C ILE A 632 -12.99 21.54 8.35
N TYR A 633 -14.32 21.61 8.31
CA TYR A 633 -15.14 22.37 9.26
C TYR A 633 -16.60 21.91 9.22
N GLY A 634 -17.41 22.37 10.18
CA GLY A 634 -18.84 22.08 10.22
C GLY A 634 -19.71 23.16 9.54
N PRO A 635 -21.01 22.89 9.37
CA PRO A 635 -21.97 23.77 8.70
C PRO A 635 -22.16 25.17 9.34
N GLU A 636 -21.58 25.41 10.52
CA GLU A 636 -21.52 26.72 11.16
C GLU A 636 -20.61 27.73 10.45
N VAL A 637 -19.60 27.26 9.72
CA VAL A 637 -18.73 28.14 8.92
C VAL A 637 -19.48 28.54 7.65
N LYS A 638 -19.57 29.84 7.40
CA LYS A 638 -20.31 30.40 6.25
C LYS A 638 -19.34 31.10 5.30
N VAL A 639 -19.46 30.77 4.02
CA VAL A 639 -18.87 31.56 2.93
C VAL A 639 -19.83 32.72 2.62
N LEU A 640 -19.33 33.94 2.69
CA LEU A 640 -20.05 35.18 2.44
C LEU A 640 -20.07 35.50 0.94
N GLU A 641 -20.90 36.46 0.53
CA GLU A 641 -21.08 36.84 -0.88
C GLU A 641 -19.79 37.33 -1.57
N ASP A 642 -18.83 37.87 -0.80
CA ASP A 642 -17.53 38.33 -1.30
C ASP A 642 -16.48 37.21 -1.44
N GLY A 643 -16.89 35.96 -1.17
CA GLY A 643 -16.06 34.77 -1.19
C GLY A 643 -15.22 34.56 0.08
N SER A 644 -15.35 35.41 1.10
CA SER A 644 -14.66 35.23 2.37
C SER A 644 -15.40 34.24 3.28
N ALA A 645 -14.67 33.51 4.13
CA ALA A 645 -15.27 32.55 5.06
C ALA A 645 -15.17 33.01 6.52
N ASP A 646 -16.28 33.02 7.26
CA ASP A 646 -16.28 33.24 8.72
C ASP A 646 -16.13 31.90 9.46
N PHE A 647 -14.92 31.62 9.92
CA PHE A 647 -14.59 30.40 10.67
C PHE A 647 -15.02 30.47 12.15
N LEU A 648 -15.45 31.66 12.62
CA LEU A 648 -15.74 31.97 14.02
C LEU A 648 -14.55 31.63 14.94
N SER A 649 -13.34 31.95 14.48
CA SER A 649 -12.03 31.50 15.00
C SER A 649 -11.84 31.59 16.51
N ARG A 650 -12.40 32.61 17.17
CA ARG A 650 -12.27 32.82 18.63
C ARG A 650 -13.36 32.16 19.48
N LYS A 651 -14.29 31.42 18.89
CA LYS A 651 -15.32 30.67 19.64
C LYS A 651 -14.77 29.34 20.18
N PRO A 652 -15.25 28.86 21.33
CA PRO A 652 -15.00 27.47 21.75
C PRO A 652 -15.49 26.49 20.69
N LEU A 653 -14.73 25.42 20.45
CA LEU A 653 -15.16 24.29 19.62
C LEU A 653 -16.11 23.41 20.44
N ILE A 654 -17.29 23.10 19.92
CA ILE A 654 -18.27 22.21 20.59
C ILE A 654 -18.31 20.81 19.96
N ARG A 655 -18.80 19.81 20.71
CA ARG A 655 -18.72 18.39 20.33
C ARG A 655 -19.28 18.04 18.95
N GLN A 656 -20.41 18.64 18.55
CA GLN A 656 -20.97 18.39 17.22
C GLN A 656 -20.08 18.95 16.08
N GLU A 657 -19.38 20.07 16.33
CA GLU A 657 -18.48 20.71 15.36
C GLU A 657 -17.18 19.92 15.26
N HIS A 658 -16.67 19.43 16.40
CA HIS A 658 -15.54 18.51 16.45
C HIS A 658 -15.84 17.21 15.70
N ALA A 659 -17.04 16.64 15.84
CA ALA A 659 -17.46 15.49 15.05
C ALA A 659 -17.47 15.78 13.54
N ALA A 660 -17.90 16.98 13.13
CA ALA A 660 -17.82 17.38 11.73
C ALA A 660 -16.37 17.50 11.22
N ILE A 661 -15.46 18.05 12.03
CA ILE A 661 -14.02 18.12 11.71
C ILE A 661 -13.43 16.72 11.56
N MET A 662 -13.65 15.83 12.53
CA MET A 662 -13.17 14.45 12.48
C MET A 662 -13.72 13.70 11.26
N TYR A 663 -15.01 13.85 10.97
CA TYR A 663 -15.62 13.23 9.80
C TYR A 663 -15.04 13.79 8.49
N ALA A 664 -14.82 15.10 8.41
CA ALA A 664 -14.23 15.73 7.23
C ALA A 664 -12.80 15.22 6.97
N LEU A 665 -12.00 15.00 8.01
CA LEU A 665 -10.64 14.47 7.88
C LEU A 665 -10.56 13.09 7.23
N ILE A 666 -11.60 12.26 7.37
CA ILE A 666 -11.64 10.90 6.81
C ILE A 666 -12.53 10.79 5.57
N THR A 667 -13.15 11.89 5.10
CA THR A 667 -14.06 11.86 3.95
C THR A 667 -13.82 12.93 2.91
N GLN A 668 -13.16 14.04 3.25
CA GLN A 668 -12.85 15.10 2.29
C GLN A 668 -11.65 14.73 1.42
N PRO A 669 -11.71 14.98 0.09
CA PRO A 669 -10.65 14.64 -0.84
C PRO A 669 -9.49 15.63 -0.78
N THR A 670 -8.81 15.72 0.36
CA THR A 670 -7.79 16.75 0.63
C THR A 670 -6.61 16.68 -0.32
N ASP A 671 -6.14 15.48 -0.66
CA ASP A 671 -5.01 15.31 -1.59
C ASP A 671 -5.35 15.79 -3.00
N ARG A 672 -6.57 15.49 -3.48
CA ARG A 672 -7.06 16.01 -4.75
C ARG A 672 -7.16 17.53 -4.73
N ILE A 673 -7.73 18.13 -3.68
CA ILE A 673 -7.85 19.59 -3.55
C ILE A 673 -6.45 20.24 -3.60
N VAL A 674 -5.46 19.65 -2.93
CA VAL A 674 -4.08 20.14 -2.93
C VAL A 674 -3.44 19.98 -4.30
N ALA A 675 -3.63 18.84 -4.98
CA ALA A 675 -3.10 18.63 -6.33
C ALA A 675 -3.65 19.67 -7.32
N GLU A 676 -4.96 19.97 -7.25
CA GLU A 676 -5.60 21.01 -8.07
C GLU A 676 -5.01 22.41 -7.78
N LEU A 677 -4.75 22.73 -6.51
CA LEU A 677 -4.10 23.98 -6.12
C LEU A 677 -2.65 24.08 -6.65
N MET A 678 -1.88 23.00 -6.55
CA MET A 678 -0.50 22.96 -7.06
C MET A 678 -0.47 23.15 -8.58
N ALA A 679 -1.39 22.51 -9.32
CA ALA A 679 -1.51 22.67 -10.76
C ALA A 679 -1.87 24.11 -11.16
N ALA A 680 -2.77 24.76 -10.42
CA ALA A 680 -3.17 26.15 -10.68
C ALA A 680 -2.06 27.19 -10.43
N GLN A 681 -1.04 26.86 -9.65
CA GLN A 681 0.08 27.75 -9.32
C GLN A 681 1.32 27.55 -10.21
N GLN A 682 1.34 26.54 -11.09
CA GLN A 682 2.41 26.40 -12.08
C GLN A 682 2.19 27.40 -13.23
N PRO A 683 3.20 28.20 -13.64
CA PRO A 683 3.10 28.96 -14.88
C PRO A 683 2.90 27.98 -16.03
N GLU A 684 2.04 28.32 -17.00
CA GLU A 684 1.88 27.55 -18.24
C GLU A 684 3.28 27.20 -18.77
N GLN A 685 3.63 25.91 -18.78
CA GLN A 685 4.79 25.49 -19.55
C GLN A 685 4.49 25.89 -21.00
N PRO A 686 5.43 26.54 -21.71
CA PRO A 686 5.25 26.79 -23.12
C PRO A 686 4.95 25.45 -23.79
N GLN A 687 3.77 25.34 -24.41
CA GLN A 687 3.44 24.19 -25.24
C GLN A 687 4.60 24.00 -26.22
N LEU A 688 5.28 22.87 -26.12
CA LEU A 688 6.15 22.43 -27.21
C LEU A 688 5.26 22.35 -28.45
N PRO A 689 5.65 22.97 -29.58
CA PRO A 689 4.83 22.97 -30.77
C PRO A 689 4.51 21.52 -31.15
N SER A 690 3.28 21.31 -31.60
CA SER A 690 2.87 19.99 -32.08
C SER A 690 3.82 19.51 -33.17
N ALA A 691 3.99 18.19 -33.34
CA ALA A 691 4.80 17.63 -34.43
C ALA A 691 4.34 18.13 -35.82
N GLU A 692 3.09 18.61 -35.93
CA GLU A 692 2.50 19.22 -37.10
C GLU A 692 2.93 20.69 -37.32
N GLU A 693 3.22 21.44 -36.25
CA GLU A 693 3.75 22.81 -36.30
C GLU A 693 5.27 22.81 -36.56
N ALA A 694 6.00 21.86 -35.96
CA ALA A 694 7.43 21.66 -36.25
C ALA A 694 7.69 21.23 -37.72
N ALA A 695 6.73 20.54 -38.34
CA ALA A 695 6.78 20.17 -39.76
C ALA A 695 6.48 21.36 -40.70
N LYS A 696 5.69 22.35 -40.26
CA LYS A 696 5.38 23.55 -41.06
C LYS A 696 6.50 24.58 -41.07
N GLU A 697 7.29 24.69 -40.00
CA GLU A 697 8.48 25.55 -39.99
C GLU A 697 9.66 24.98 -40.80
N ALA A 698 9.67 23.66 -41.07
CA ALA A 698 10.67 23.03 -41.92
C ALA A 698 10.41 23.15 -43.44
N GLU A 699 9.24 23.65 -43.85
CA GLU A 699 8.84 23.84 -45.25
C GLU A 699 8.69 25.32 -45.61
N THR A 700 9.75 26.12 -45.48
CA THR A 700 9.84 27.41 -46.18
C THR A 700 11.18 27.49 -46.93
N PRO A 701 11.20 27.52 -48.28
CA PRO A 701 12.45 27.53 -49.02
C PRO A 701 13.08 28.92 -49.06
N GLU A 702 14.37 28.98 -48.70
CA GLU A 702 15.26 30.10 -48.94
C GLU A 702 15.22 30.54 -50.42
N SER A 703 15.02 31.84 -50.64
CA SER A 703 15.32 32.48 -51.92
C SER A 703 15.85 33.90 -51.69
N LYS A 704 17.14 34.05 -52.04
CA LYS A 704 17.86 35.25 -52.50
C LYS A 704 18.70 36.06 -51.49
N ARG A 705 20.01 35.85 -51.68
CA ARG A 705 21.16 36.75 -51.47
C ARG A 705 20.89 38.19 -51.93
N GLU A 706 21.45 39.14 -51.16
CA GLU A 706 22.25 40.34 -51.52
C GLU A 706 22.33 41.18 -50.23
N THR A 707 23.38 41.87 -49.77
CA THR A 707 24.76 42.19 -50.15
C THR A 707 25.41 42.75 -48.86
N THR A 708 26.70 42.51 -48.67
CA THR A 708 27.55 43.09 -47.60
C THR A 708 27.71 44.61 -47.74
N PRO A 709 28.05 45.35 -46.66
CA PRO A 709 29.47 45.60 -46.38
C PRO A 709 29.89 45.56 -44.90
N THR A 710 31.11 45.07 -44.67
CA THR A 710 32.01 45.16 -43.48
C THR A 710 32.50 46.62 -43.26
N PRO A 711 33.33 46.97 -42.23
CA PRO A 711 33.91 46.21 -41.09
C PRO A 711 33.84 46.97 -39.73
N THR A 712 34.21 46.38 -38.59
CA THR A 712 35.50 46.60 -37.87
C THR A 712 35.48 45.78 -36.56
N THR A 713 36.29 44.74 -36.39
CA THR A 713 37.62 44.68 -35.73
C THR A 713 37.67 45.20 -34.28
N GLU A 714 37.78 44.29 -33.32
CA GLU A 714 38.84 44.22 -32.27
C GLU A 714 38.61 42.95 -31.41
N ASN A 715 39.43 41.91 -31.61
CA ASN A 715 40.59 41.55 -30.79
C ASN A 715 40.23 40.97 -29.40
N ALA A 716 40.21 39.65 -29.32
CA ALA A 716 40.59 38.91 -28.11
C ALA A 716 42.12 39.00 -27.92
N PRO A 717 42.62 38.78 -26.69
CA PRO A 717 43.48 37.61 -26.52
C PRO A 717 43.28 36.83 -25.21
N PRO A 718 43.91 35.63 -25.09
CA PRO A 718 43.50 34.56 -24.19
C PRO A 718 44.51 34.25 -23.07
N ALA A 719 44.08 33.38 -22.14
CA ALA A 719 44.87 32.47 -21.28
C ALA A 719 45.92 33.14 -20.33
N THR A 720 46.34 32.60 -19.18
CA THR A 720 46.60 31.22 -18.77
C THR A 720 46.88 31.22 -17.26
N SER A 721 46.79 30.03 -16.68
CA SER A 721 47.27 29.61 -15.36
C SER A 721 48.80 29.63 -15.17
N VAL A 722 49.22 29.91 -13.93
CA VAL A 722 50.35 29.36 -13.14
C VAL A 722 51.78 29.84 -13.41
N GLN A 723 52.40 30.44 -12.36
CA GLN A 723 53.57 29.89 -11.66
C GLN A 723 53.41 30.10 -10.15
#